data_AF-A0A1A3N668-F1
#
_entry.id   AF-A0A1A3N668-F1
#
_cell.length_a   1.000
_cell.length_b   1.000
_cell.length_c   1.000
_cell.angle_alpha   90.00
_cell.angle_beta   90.00
_cell.angle_gamma   90.00
#
_symmetry.space_group_name_H-M   'P 1'
#
loop_
_entity.id
_entity.type
_entity.pdbx_description
1 polymer ?
#
loop_
_entity_poly.entity_id
_entity_poly.type
_entity_poly.pdbx_seq_one_letter_code
_entity_poly.pdbx_strand_id
1 'polypeptide(L)'
;MPARLRVVVVGPAPAQPASRGGMATVSSLMAAHPDERFDIVMVPTYIEGSLGYRLWVGVTGMLRATWLVSRRRADILHVHLAHGGSVLRKALPMAAARVAAVPTVVHAHSYDFGGWFDRLPVVWQWVVRRLLVADRWLVLGARHVDEYASRLRRPADRISVLHNAVPIPSDPVVQTDVESVHAVSLGRLGARKGSYDLIAAVAMLDETLRDRLRLTLAGDGEVNEVRAAVSAAGLDQTIFVAGWLDPAARDELLGQAKIFVLPSYDEGLPMALLEAMAYGLAPVTTLVGSIGEAITDRETGLVVQPGRPAQIAEALTELLKDDTLRAGLGAAARSRAGDFGLDRWYRRLTDIWTETTHESEGGSAVTTKDRLLHSEAANWAAKYVTVRNVGRVFGRTAMTTATEMLWRRRLTQDLAMSVADHCTPSGATVVDIGASWGLFTYHLARRVGKSGQLYSFEPHPDNAPMLRKLADARSQVRFHQAAVSDEPGTAQLLVPERRNRQVTAQGSLSHGFDGQGVEVRRIDVPTVRLDDVLPPGISVDFVKIDVEGHEMAVLSGGAEMFRRCRPTILIEIEQRHLARPIGEVFRQIEDLGYHLFYVTESALRPIADFDVERDQMSMVDTDDFHPFAMPRGYVHDFCAVRSPELVARFLAS
;
A
#
# COMPACT_ATOMS: atom_id res chain seq x y z
N MET A 1 -21.31 -25.67 -33.34
CA MET A 1 -20.35 -25.64 -32.22
C MET A 1 -20.77 -24.52 -31.28
N PRO A 2 -20.70 -24.69 -29.94
CA PRO A 2 -20.92 -23.56 -29.03
C PRO A 2 -19.94 -22.44 -29.36
N ALA A 3 -20.37 -21.18 -29.18
CA ALA A 3 -19.52 -20.03 -29.43
C ALA A 3 -18.30 -20.09 -28.50
N ARG A 4 -17.10 -19.88 -29.05
CA ARG A 4 -15.87 -19.80 -28.26
C ARG A 4 -15.93 -18.57 -27.35
N LEU A 5 -15.54 -18.72 -26.09
CA LEU A 5 -15.50 -17.65 -25.11
C LEU A 5 -14.25 -16.79 -25.35
N ARG A 6 -14.44 -15.51 -25.65
CA ARG A 6 -13.35 -14.58 -26.00
C ARG A 6 -12.73 -13.99 -24.74
N VAL A 7 -11.50 -14.36 -24.44
CA VAL A 7 -10.76 -13.89 -23.27
C VAL A 7 -9.78 -12.82 -23.70
N VAL A 8 -9.90 -11.60 -23.18
CA VAL A 8 -8.87 -10.57 -23.36
C VAL A 8 -7.98 -10.56 -22.13
N VAL A 9 -6.69 -10.85 -22.31
CA VAL A 9 -5.70 -10.88 -21.22
C VAL A 9 -4.80 -9.65 -21.31
N VAL A 10 -4.74 -8.87 -20.23
CA VAL A 10 -4.00 -7.61 -20.15
C VAL A 10 -2.84 -7.75 -19.16
N GLY A 11 -1.60 -7.71 -19.67
CA GLY A 11 -0.42 -8.01 -18.85
C GLY A 11 0.90 -7.65 -19.53
N PRO A 12 2.05 -8.11 -19.00
CA PRO A 12 3.29 -8.09 -19.76
C PRO A 12 3.18 -8.98 -21.00
N ALA A 13 3.98 -8.70 -22.02
CA ALA A 13 4.07 -9.57 -23.19
C ALA A 13 4.43 -11.02 -22.76
N PRO A 14 3.99 -12.05 -23.50
CA PRO A 14 4.48 -13.41 -23.33
C PRO A 14 6.01 -13.47 -23.29
N ALA A 15 6.55 -14.46 -22.59
CA ALA A 15 7.99 -14.65 -22.42
C ALA A 15 8.72 -14.68 -23.77
N GLN A 16 9.68 -13.77 -23.90
CA GLN A 16 10.54 -13.58 -25.07
C GLN A 16 11.78 -12.78 -24.64
N PRO A 17 12.84 -12.62 -25.45
CA PRO A 17 14.06 -11.93 -25.02
C PRO A 17 13.84 -10.52 -24.44
N ALA A 18 12.78 -9.83 -24.88
CA ALA A 18 12.35 -8.52 -24.39
C ALA A 18 11.18 -8.56 -23.38
N SER A 19 10.75 -9.73 -22.91
CA SER A 19 9.73 -9.86 -21.85
C SER A 19 10.09 -11.01 -20.93
N ARG A 20 10.61 -10.66 -19.76
CA ARG A 20 11.29 -11.57 -18.83
C ARG A 20 10.53 -11.69 -17.51
N GLY A 21 10.81 -12.77 -16.78
CA GLY A 21 10.31 -12.99 -15.41
C GLY A 21 8.96 -13.68 -15.30
N GLY A 22 8.53 -13.95 -14.07
CA GLY A 22 7.40 -14.85 -13.78
C GLY A 22 6.07 -14.46 -14.45
N MET A 23 5.70 -13.18 -14.44
CA MET A 23 4.45 -12.76 -15.11
C MET A 23 4.50 -12.95 -16.63
N ALA A 24 5.68 -12.83 -17.27
CA ALA A 24 5.82 -13.08 -18.70
C ALA A 24 5.67 -14.59 -19.00
N THR A 25 6.21 -15.45 -18.12
CA THR A 25 5.99 -16.91 -18.18
C THR A 25 4.51 -17.25 -18.03
N VAL A 26 3.81 -16.68 -17.05
CA VAL A 26 2.35 -16.89 -16.87
C VAL A 26 1.58 -16.40 -18.11
N SER A 27 1.94 -15.25 -18.69
CA SER A 27 1.36 -14.78 -19.95
C SER A 27 1.56 -15.78 -21.10
N SER A 28 2.72 -16.44 -21.19
CA SER A 28 2.96 -17.50 -22.19
C SER A 28 2.10 -18.73 -21.94
N LEU A 29 1.96 -19.17 -20.69
CA LEU A 29 1.09 -20.29 -20.33
C LEU A 29 -0.37 -19.99 -20.70
N MET A 30 -0.88 -18.79 -20.39
CA MET A 30 -2.23 -18.39 -20.80
C MET A 30 -2.39 -18.33 -22.32
N ALA A 31 -1.38 -17.85 -23.05
CA ALA A 31 -1.43 -17.82 -24.52
C ALA A 31 -1.43 -19.24 -25.13
N ALA A 32 -0.81 -20.20 -24.46
CA ALA A 32 -0.70 -21.60 -24.87
C ALA A 32 -1.81 -22.50 -24.29
N HIS A 33 -2.91 -21.92 -23.79
CA HIS A 33 -4.00 -22.66 -23.18
C HIS A 33 -4.56 -23.72 -24.15
N PRO A 34 -4.65 -25.01 -23.75
CA PRO A 34 -4.97 -26.09 -24.68
C PRO A 34 -6.47 -26.20 -25.03
N ASP A 35 -7.34 -25.59 -24.22
CA ASP A 35 -8.80 -25.69 -24.40
C ASP A 35 -9.32 -24.78 -25.53
N GLU A 36 -9.69 -25.39 -26.65
CA GLU A 36 -10.20 -24.69 -27.85
C GLU A 36 -11.55 -23.98 -27.63
N ARG A 37 -12.21 -24.15 -26.48
CA ARG A 37 -13.43 -23.40 -26.14
C ARG A 37 -13.12 -21.91 -25.87
N PHE A 38 -11.86 -21.56 -25.64
CA PHE A 38 -11.43 -20.19 -25.35
C PHE A 38 -10.67 -19.59 -26.53
N ASP A 39 -11.06 -18.38 -26.95
CA ASP A 39 -10.30 -17.56 -27.90
C ASP A 39 -9.55 -16.48 -27.12
N ILE A 40 -8.25 -16.67 -26.92
CA ILE A 40 -7.44 -15.86 -26.00
C ILE A 40 -6.66 -14.79 -26.78
N VAL A 41 -6.94 -13.53 -26.49
CA VAL A 41 -6.25 -12.37 -27.06
C VAL A 41 -5.35 -11.75 -25.99
N MET A 42 -4.04 -11.96 -26.13
CA MET A 42 -3.04 -11.30 -25.31
C MET A 42 -2.87 -9.83 -25.74
N VAL A 43 -2.98 -8.91 -24.79
CA VAL A 43 -2.74 -7.48 -24.97
C VAL A 43 -1.56 -7.04 -24.09
N PRO A 44 -0.35 -6.95 -24.66
CA PRO A 44 0.84 -6.51 -23.95
C PRO A 44 0.74 -5.05 -23.50
N THR A 45 1.19 -4.79 -22.29
CA THR A 45 1.17 -3.46 -21.64
C THR A 45 2.50 -3.12 -20.98
N TYR A 46 3.44 -4.05 -21.10
CA TYR A 46 4.81 -3.92 -20.68
C TYR A 46 5.66 -4.84 -21.54
N ILE A 47 6.80 -4.32 -21.96
CA ILE A 47 7.90 -5.01 -22.61
C ILE A 47 9.17 -4.28 -22.15
N GLU A 48 10.29 -4.97 -22.06
CA GLU A 48 11.59 -4.34 -21.82
C GLU A 48 12.03 -3.54 -23.05
N GLY A 49 12.75 -2.45 -22.79
CA GLY A 49 13.21 -1.53 -23.83
C GLY A 49 13.39 -0.11 -23.32
N SER A 50 13.60 0.82 -24.24
CA SER A 50 13.76 2.26 -23.91
C SER A 50 12.52 2.81 -23.23
N LEU A 51 12.69 3.82 -22.35
CA LEU A 51 11.58 4.42 -21.61
C LEU A 51 10.39 4.81 -22.51
N GLY A 52 10.68 5.41 -23.68
CA GLY A 52 9.66 5.79 -24.66
C GLY A 52 8.91 4.59 -25.24
N TYR A 53 9.61 3.52 -25.60
CA TYR A 53 8.99 2.31 -26.15
C TYR A 53 8.09 1.62 -25.12
N ARG A 54 8.54 1.50 -23.87
CA ARG A 54 7.72 0.93 -22.78
C ARG A 54 6.44 1.74 -22.53
N LEU A 55 6.54 3.07 -22.57
CA LEU A 55 5.40 3.96 -22.42
C LEU A 55 4.43 3.80 -23.59
N TRP A 56 4.94 3.75 -24.82
CA TRP A 56 4.12 3.54 -26.02
C TRP A 56 3.38 2.20 -25.98
N VAL A 57 4.06 1.09 -25.67
CA VAL A 57 3.42 -0.23 -25.50
C VAL A 57 2.39 -0.20 -24.37
N GLY A 58 2.72 0.43 -23.25
CA GLY A 58 1.79 0.58 -22.14
C GLY A 58 0.52 1.33 -22.51
N VAL A 59 0.62 2.46 -23.20
CA VAL A 59 -0.53 3.29 -23.61
C VAL A 59 -1.33 2.60 -24.70
N THR A 60 -0.68 2.11 -25.76
CA THR A 60 -1.38 1.46 -26.88
C THR A 60 -2.06 0.16 -26.45
N GLY A 61 -1.41 -0.63 -25.58
CA GLY A 61 -2.00 -1.82 -24.98
C GLY A 61 -3.25 -1.51 -24.15
N MET A 62 -3.20 -0.48 -23.30
CA MET A 62 -4.37 -0.04 -22.52
C MET A 62 -5.52 0.43 -23.42
N LEU A 63 -5.23 1.22 -24.46
CA LEU A 63 -6.23 1.69 -25.42
C LEU A 63 -6.84 0.53 -26.22
N ARG A 64 -6.02 -0.42 -26.68
CA ARG A 64 -6.47 -1.61 -27.41
C ARG A 64 -7.38 -2.48 -26.55
N ALA A 65 -7.00 -2.77 -25.32
CA ALA A 65 -7.82 -3.54 -24.38
C ALA A 65 -9.17 -2.83 -24.13
N THR A 66 -9.12 -1.53 -23.86
CA THR A 66 -10.32 -0.69 -23.66
C THR A 66 -11.24 -0.75 -24.89
N TRP A 67 -10.69 -0.66 -26.10
CA TRP A 67 -11.46 -0.74 -27.34
C TRP A 67 -12.10 -2.12 -27.55
N LEU A 68 -11.34 -3.20 -27.36
CA LEU A 68 -11.86 -4.58 -27.49
C LEU A 68 -13.05 -4.80 -26.55
N VAL A 69 -12.88 -4.42 -25.29
CA VAL A 69 -13.91 -4.55 -24.25
C VAL A 69 -15.13 -3.66 -24.55
N SER A 70 -14.92 -2.39 -24.89
CA SER A 70 -16.00 -1.43 -25.19
C SER A 70 -16.82 -1.83 -26.41
N ARG A 71 -16.22 -2.55 -27.37
CA ARG A 71 -16.89 -3.08 -28.57
C ARG A 71 -17.48 -4.47 -28.36
N ARG A 72 -17.54 -4.98 -27.12
CA ARG A 72 -18.01 -6.34 -26.78
C ARG A 72 -17.33 -7.43 -27.62
N ARG A 73 -16.03 -7.22 -27.88
CA ARG A 73 -15.13 -8.22 -28.48
C ARG A 73 -14.41 -9.07 -27.43
N ALA A 74 -14.86 -9.00 -26.19
CA ALA A 74 -14.41 -9.79 -25.06
C ALA A 74 -15.66 -10.27 -24.31
N ASP A 75 -15.68 -11.54 -23.97
CA ASP A 75 -16.68 -12.14 -23.07
C ASP A 75 -16.17 -12.12 -21.62
N ILE A 76 -14.85 -12.03 -21.43
CA ILE A 76 -14.22 -11.81 -20.12
C ILE A 76 -12.91 -11.04 -20.28
N LEU A 77 -12.62 -10.16 -19.32
CA LEU A 77 -11.36 -9.42 -19.23
C LEU A 77 -10.52 -9.97 -18.07
N HIS A 78 -9.37 -10.57 -18.37
CA HIS A 78 -8.38 -11.01 -17.38
C HIS A 78 -7.24 -9.99 -17.30
N VAL A 79 -6.92 -9.49 -16.11
CA VAL A 79 -5.90 -8.45 -15.92
C VAL A 79 -4.82 -8.94 -14.95
N HIS A 80 -3.59 -9.09 -15.43
CA HIS A 80 -2.43 -9.30 -14.55
C HIS A 80 -2.11 -8.01 -13.81
N LEU A 81 -2.01 -8.06 -12.49
CA LEU A 81 -1.78 -6.90 -11.66
C LEU A 81 -0.51 -7.08 -10.80
N ALA A 82 0.48 -6.23 -11.04
CA ALA A 82 1.47 -5.88 -10.03
C ALA A 82 0.96 -4.70 -9.17
N HIS A 83 1.57 -4.45 -8.01
CA HIS A 83 1.28 -3.26 -7.21
C HIS A 83 1.81 -1.96 -7.86
N GLY A 84 1.49 -0.80 -7.28
CA GLY A 84 2.01 0.51 -7.71
C GLY A 84 1.38 1.04 -9.00
N GLY A 85 2.21 1.59 -9.90
CA GLY A 85 1.75 2.23 -11.15
C GLY A 85 1.00 1.30 -12.12
N SER A 86 1.04 -0.02 -11.89
CA SER A 86 0.21 -1.00 -12.60
C SER A 86 -1.29 -0.81 -12.31
N VAL A 87 -1.66 -0.45 -11.08
CA VAL A 87 -3.05 -0.18 -10.67
C VAL A 87 -3.68 0.92 -11.52
N LEU A 88 -2.99 2.06 -11.64
CA LEU A 88 -3.51 3.21 -12.38
C LEU A 88 -3.63 2.93 -13.87
N ARG A 89 -2.65 2.25 -14.47
CA ARG A 89 -2.68 1.92 -15.90
C ARG A 89 -3.92 1.07 -16.22
N LYS A 90 -4.17 0.03 -15.42
CA LYS A 90 -5.25 -0.95 -15.64
C LYS A 90 -6.65 -0.44 -15.32
N ALA A 91 -6.77 0.71 -14.68
CA ALA A 91 -8.07 1.34 -14.41
C ALA A 91 -8.91 1.59 -15.67
N LEU A 92 -8.28 1.93 -16.80
CA LEU A 92 -8.98 2.27 -18.04
C LEU A 92 -9.73 1.07 -18.64
N PRO A 93 -9.09 -0.07 -18.95
CA PRO A 93 -9.80 -1.25 -19.45
C PRO A 93 -10.78 -1.82 -18.42
N MET A 94 -10.48 -1.74 -17.11
CA MET A 94 -11.41 -2.15 -16.05
C MET A 94 -12.69 -1.32 -16.04
N ALA A 95 -12.59 0.00 -16.19
CA ALA A 95 -13.74 0.88 -16.28
C ALA A 95 -14.58 0.59 -17.54
N ALA A 96 -13.92 0.35 -18.69
CA ALA A 96 -14.61 -0.03 -19.91
C ALA A 96 -15.36 -1.36 -19.77
N ALA A 97 -14.77 -2.35 -19.09
CA ALA A 97 -15.43 -3.63 -18.82
C ALA A 97 -16.70 -3.43 -18.01
N ARG A 98 -16.61 -2.60 -16.96
CA ARG A 98 -17.77 -2.28 -16.12
C ARG A 98 -18.90 -1.58 -16.90
N VAL A 99 -18.57 -0.64 -17.79
CA VAL A 99 -19.56 0.05 -18.64
C VAL A 99 -20.16 -0.90 -19.67
N ALA A 100 -19.34 -1.77 -20.28
CA ALA A 100 -19.78 -2.72 -21.28
C ALA A 100 -20.54 -3.93 -20.70
N ALA A 101 -20.53 -4.08 -19.37
CA ALA A 101 -20.97 -5.25 -18.62
C ALA A 101 -20.20 -6.54 -19.02
N VAL A 102 -18.89 -6.39 -19.22
CA VAL A 102 -17.97 -7.51 -19.45
C VAL A 102 -17.40 -7.96 -18.09
N PRO A 103 -17.54 -9.23 -17.71
CA PRO A 103 -16.97 -9.81 -16.49
C PRO A 103 -15.45 -9.63 -16.41
N THR A 104 -14.92 -9.46 -15.20
CA THR A 104 -13.53 -9.10 -14.96
C THR A 104 -12.85 -10.01 -13.94
N VAL A 105 -11.66 -10.47 -14.27
CA VAL A 105 -10.75 -11.20 -13.40
C VAL A 105 -9.49 -10.38 -13.19
N VAL A 106 -9.13 -10.07 -11.95
CA VAL A 106 -7.85 -9.42 -11.62
C VAL A 106 -6.94 -10.44 -10.97
N HIS A 107 -5.82 -10.75 -11.61
CA HIS A 107 -4.85 -11.73 -11.14
C HIS A 107 -3.63 -11.02 -10.56
N ALA A 108 -3.47 -11.07 -9.25
CA ALA A 108 -2.45 -10.34 -8.53
C ALA A 108 -1.15 -11.15 -8.38
N HIS A 109 -0.02 -10.53 -8.79
CA HIS A 109 1.33 -11.12 -8.80
C HIS A 109 2.30 -10.39 -7.85
N SER A 110 1.76 -9.60 -6.93
CA SER A 110 2.54 -8.79 -6.00
C SER A 110 3.22 -9.65 -4.93
N TYR A 111 4.47 -9.32 -4.57
CA TYR A 111 5.15 -9.92 -3.41
C TYR A 111 4.81 -9.24 -2.09
N ASP A 112 4.34 -7.97 -2.12
CA ASP A 112 3.98 -7.17 -0.94
C ASP A 112 2.82 -6.23 -1.33
N PHE A 113 1.62 -6.78 -1.54
CA PHE A 113 0.46 -5.93 -1.86
C PHE A 113 -0.03 -5.22 -0.61
N GLY A 114 -0.15 -5.94 0.51
CA GLY A 114 -0.63 -5.39 1.76
C GLY A 114 0.25 -4.25 2.25
N GLY A 115 1.56 -4.47 2.39
CA GLY A 115 2.48 -3.41 2.81
C GLY A 115 2.51 -2.26 1.81
N TRP A 116 2.43 -2.52 0.50
CA TRP A 116 2.28 -1.42 -0.47
C TRP A 116 1.00 -0.62 -0.26
N PHE A 117 -0.15 -1.30 -0.12
CA PHE A 117 -1.46 -0.69 0.04
C PHE A 117 -1.57 0.10 1.36
N ASP A 118 -1.08 -0.47 2.46
CA ASP A 118 -1.15 0.16 3.79
C ASP A 118 -0.25 1.39 3.86
N ARG A 119 0.88 1.40 3.13
CA ARG A 119 1.74 2.58 2.95
C ARG A 119 1.11 3.66 2.06
N LEU A 120 0.05 3.36 1.32
CA LEU A 120 -0.66 4.39 0.56
C LEU A 120 -1.43 5.28 1.52
N PRO A 121 -1.44 6.61 1.30
CA PRO A 121 -2.39 7.50 1.96
C PRO A 121 -3.82 6.97 1.79
N VAL A 122 -4.69 7.15 2.80
CA VAL A 122 -6.07 6.62 2.82
C VAL A 122 -6.86 6.97 1.54
N VAL A 123 -6.63 8.15 0.96
CA VAL A 123 -7.22 8.55 -0.32
C VAL A 123 -6.82 7.61 -1.46
N TRP A 124 -5.56 7.21 -1.53
CA TRP A 124 -5.06 6.30 -2.55
C TRP A 124 -5.52 4.87 -2.31
N GLN A 125 -5.65 4.44 -1.05
CA GLN A 125 -6.31 3.19 -0.70
C GLN A 125 -7.75 3.16 -1.22
N TRP A 126 -8.51 4.23 -0.99
CA TRP A 126 -9.87 4.38 -1.53
C TRP A 126 -9.89 4.37 -3.06
N VAL A 127 -8.96 5.08 -3.71
CA VAL A 127 -8.84 5.09 -5.18
C VAL A 127 -8.58 3.67 -5.69
N VAL A 128 -7.65 2.93 -5.09
CA VAL A 128 -7.37 1.54 -5.48
C VAL A 128 -8.62 0.66 -5.35
N ARG A 129 -9.35 0.76 -4.24
CA ARG A 129 -10.63 0.04 -4.01
C ARG A 129 -11.69 0.35 -5.07
N ARG A 130 -11.69 1.56 -5.64
CA ARG A 130 -12.65 2.01 -6.65
C ARG A 130 -12.20 1.72 -8.08
N LEU A 131 -10.90 1.77 -8.37
CA LEU A 131 -10.38 1.54 -9.71
C LEU A 131 -10.21 0.06 -10.04
N LEU A 132 -10.06 -0.80 -9.03
CA LEU A 132 -9.87 -2.25 -9.20
C LEU A 132 -11.08 -3.03 -8.68
N VAL A 133 -12.27 -2.65 -9.10
CA VAL A 133 -13.45 -3.48 -8.88
C VAL A 133 -13.45 -4.60 -9.91
N ALA A 134 -13.26 -5.83 -9.45
CA ALA A 134 -13.30 -7.03 -10.27
C ALA A 134 -14.38 -7.99 -9.79
N ASP A 135 -14.95 -8.77 -10.71
CA ASP A 135 -15.93 -9.82 -10.39
C ASP A 135 -15.27 -11.02 -9.71
N ARG A 136 -13.98 -11.24 -10.04
CA ARG A 136 -13.11 -12.21 -9.37
C ARG A 136 -11.69 -11.66 -9.22
N TRP A 137 -11.07 -11.94 -8.09
CA TRP A 137 -9.64 -11.73 -7.85
C TRP A 137 -8.93 -13.07 -7.76
N LEU A 138 -7.73 -13.17 -8.34
CA LEU A 138 -6.85 -14.31 -8.20
C LEU A 138 -5.60 -13.91 -7.41
N VAL A 139 -5.26 -14.70 -6.41
CA VAL A 139 -4.04 -14.57 -5.61
C VAL A 139 -3.22 -15.85 -5.67
N LEU A 140 -1.92 -15.75 -5.39
CA LEU A 140 -0.98 -16.86 -5.58
C LEU A 140 -0.97 -17.89 -4.44
N GLY A 141 -1.78 -17.69 -3.40
CA GLY A 141 -1.93 -18.66 -2.32
C GLY A 141 -2.94 -18.22 -1.25
N ALA A 142 -3.33 -19.18 -0.40
CA ALA A 142 -4.47 -19.07 0.51
C ALA A 142 -4.33 -17.92 1.52
N ARG A 143 -3.12 -17.71 2.06
CA ARG A 143 -2.85 -16.62 3.02
C ARG A 143 -3.14 -15.22 2.47
N HIS A 144 -3.08 -15.05 1.15
CA HIS A 144 -3.33 -13.77 0.50
C HIS A 144 -4.84 -13.48 0.31
N VAL A 145 -5.71 -14.48 0.52
CA VAL A 145 -7.17 -14.32 0.37
C VAL A 145 -7.68 -13.29 1.37
N ASP A 146 -7.43 -13.48 2.65
CA ASP A 146 -7.88 -12.58 3.72
C ASP A 146 -7.15 -11.22 3.65
N GLU A 147 -5.86 -11.24 3.29
CA GLU A 147 -5.06 -10.02 3.10
C GLU A 147 -5.67 -9.10 2.06
N TYR A 148 -6.10 -9.66 0.92
CA TYR A 148 -6.73 -8.92 -0.16
C TYR A 148 -8.19 -8.61 0.16
N ALA A 149 -8.94 -9.53 0.78
CA ALA A 149 -10.35 -9.34 1.14
C ALA A 149 -10.52 -8.11 2.05
N SER A 150 -9.74 -8.07 3.13
CA SER A 150 -9.73 -6.99 4.12
C SER A 150 -9.36 -5.64 3.48
N ARG A 151 -8.25 -5.59 2.75
CA ARG A 151 -7.74 -4.34 2.16
C ARG A 151 -8.60 -3.82 1.03
N LEU A 152 -9.12 -4.70 0.17
CA LEU A 152 -10.02 -4.31 -0.92
C LEU A 152 -11.46 -4.10 -0.44
N ARG A 153 -11.79 -4.50 0.81
CA ARG A 153 -13.14 -4.52 1.37
C ARG A 153 -14.09 -5.31 0.48
N ARG A 154 -13.69 -6.54 0.17
CA ARG A 154 -14.44 -7.47 -0.68
C ARG A 154 -14.72 -8.78 0.05
N PRO A 155 -15.87 -9.41 -0.22
CA PRO A 155 -16.15 -10.76 0.24
C PRO A 155 -15.01 -11.72 -0.15
N ALA A 156 -14.60 -12.60 0.77
CA ALA A 156 -13.51 -13.54 0.54
C ALA A 156 -13.82 -14.55 -0.58
N ASP A 157 -15.09 -14.90 -0.78
CA ASP A 157 -15.56 -15.76 -1.89
C ASP A 157 -15.31 -15.15 -3.28
N ARG A 158 -15.08 -13.84 -3.37
CA ARG A 158 -14.67 -13.13 -4.60
C ARG A 158 -13.16 -13.20 -4.86
N ILE A 159 -12.39 -13.84 -3.99
CA ILE A 159 -10.95 -14.00 -4.12
C ILE A 159 -10.62 -15.49 -4.16
N SER A 160 -10.17 -15.97 -5.31
CA SER A 160 -9.78 -17.36 -5.52
C SER A 160 -8.27 -17.50 -5.52
N VAL A 161 -7.79 -18.64 -5.06
CA VAL A 161 -6.38 -19.01 -5.21
C VAL A 161 -6.15 -19.61 -6.60
N LEU A 162 -5.15 -19.08 -7.30
CA LEU A 162 -4.55 -19.69 -8.48
C LEU A 162 -3.04 -19.64 -8.30
N HIS A 163 -2.46 -20.73 -7.83
CA HIS A 163 -1.01 -20.83 -7.69
C HIS A 163 -0.30 -20.64 -9.03
N ASN A 164 0.95 -20.21 -8.94
CA ASN A 164 1.87 -20.34 -10.05
C ASN A 164 2.04 -21.82 -10.43
N ALA A 165 2.27 -22.07 -11.72
CA ALA A 165 2.33 -23.42 -12.27
C ALA A 165 3.67 -23.70 -12.95
N VAL A 166 4.02 -24.97 -13.03
CA VAL A 166 5.30 -25.42 -13.54
C VAL A 166 5.13 -26.65 -14.45
N PRO A 167 5.83 -26.73 -15.59
CA PRO A 167 5.94 -27.98 -16.34
C PRO A 167 6.77 -29.00 -15.55
N ILE A 168 6.34 -30.26 -15.51
CA ILE A 168 7.09 -31.34 -14.84
C ILE A 168 7.96 -32.06 -15.88
N PRO A 169 9.30 -31.99 -15.80
CA PRO A 169 10.17 -32.75 -16.67
C PRO A 169 9.96 -34.27 -16.52
N SER A 170 10.08 -35.01 -17.63
CA SER A 170 10.02 -36.47 -17.64
C SER A 170 11.10 -37.07 -16.75
N ASP A 171 12.32 -36.55 -16.87
CA ASP A 171 13.51 -37.09 -16.26
C ASP A 171 13.94 -36.21 -15.07
N PRO A 172 13.82 -36.70 -13.83
CA PRO A 172 14.32 -35.99 -12.67
C PRO A 172 15.85 -35.99 -12.63
N VAL A 173 16.40 -35.05 -11.88
CA VAL A 173 17.83 -35.01 -11.61
C VAL A 173 18.24 -36.18 -10.70
N VAL A 174 19.29 -36.90 -11.10
CA VAL A 174 19.92 -37.92 -10.26
C VAL A 174 20.74 -37.23 -9.15
N GLN A 175 20.45 -37.57 -7.89
CA GLN A 175 21.00 -36.88 -6.71
C GLN A 175 22.26 -37.51 -6.12
N THR A 176 22.64 -38.72 -6.57
CA THR A 176 23.70 -39.57 -5.99
C THR A 176 25.02 -39.51 -6.75
N ASP A 177 26.09 -40.02 -6.12
CA ASP A 177 27.42 -40.27 -6.69
C ASP A 177 28.10 -39.05 -7.33
N VAL A 178 27.96 -37.88 -6.70
CA VAL A 178 28.56 -36.63 -7.18
C VAL A 178 29.78 -36.22 -6.35
N GLU A 179 30.92 -36.09 -7.02
CA GLU A 179 32.16 -35.56 -6.42
C GLU A 179 32.02 -34.09 -6.03
N SER A 180 31.31 -33.29 -6.83
CA SER A 180 30.98 -31.88 -6.54
C SER A 180 29.48 -31.64 -6.65
N VAL A 181 28.95 -30.80 -5.76
CA VAL A 181 27.51 -30.50 -5.68
C VAL A 181 27.26 -29.13 -6.24
N HIS A 182 26.48 -29.08 -7.32
CA HIS A 182 26.07 -27.81 -7.93
C HIS A 182 24.77 -27.32 -7.29
N ALA A 183 24.83 -26.19 -6.58
CA ALA A 183 23.68 -25.46 -6.08
C ALA A 183 23.34 -24.28 -7.01
N VAL A 184 22.07 -23.88 -7.04
CA VAL A 184 21.61 -22.77 -7.89
C VAL A 184 20.64 -21.87 -7.15
N SER A 185 20.69 -20.58 -7.46
CA SER A 185 19.72 -19.57 -7.03
C SER A 185 19.24 -18.82 -8.28
N LEU A 186 17.94 -18.91 -8.56
CA LEU A 186 17.32 -18.29 -9.72
C LEU A 186 16.37 -17.17 -9.30
N GLY A 187 16.52 -16.01 -9.91
CA GLY A 187 15.65 -14.85 -9.69
C GLY A 187 16.41 -13.53 -9.67
N ARG A 188 15.67 -12.42 -9.57
CA ARG A 188 16.26 -11.08 -9.55
C ARG A 188 17.30 -10.92 -8.43
N LEU A 189 18.56 -10.78 -8.77
CA LEU A 189 19.68 -10.62 -7.85
C LEU A 189 19.56 -9.29 -7.07
N GLY A 190 19.83 -9.36 -5.78
CA GLY A 190 19.81 -8.24 -4.84
C GLY A 190 19.30 -8.62 -3.45
N ALA A 191 19.21 -7.62 -2.56
CA ALA A 191 18.90 -7.83 -1.14
C ALA A 191 17.60 -8.60 -0.89
N ARG A 192 16.52 -8.27 -1.61
CA ARG A 192 15.19 -8.91 -1.40
C ARG A 192 15.20 -10.43 -1.61
N LYS A 193 16.03 -10.93 -2.54
CA LYS A 193 16.16 -12.38 -2.80
C LYS A 193 17.24 -13.05 -1.94
N GLY A 194 17.87 -12.30 -1.04
CA GLY A 194 18.92 -12.80 -0.16
C GLY A 194 20.24 -13.14 -0.88
N SER A 195 20.54 -12.50 -2.02
CA SER A 195 21.78 -12.77 -2.76
C SER A 195 23.03 -12.53 -1.91
N TYR A 196 23.03 -11.45 -1.12
CA TYR A 196 24.15 -11.13 -0.21
C TYR A 196 24.21 -12.04 1.00
N ASP A 197 23.06 -12.46 1.52
CA ASP A 197 22.98 -13.44 2.63
C ASP A 197 23.57 -14.79 2.20
N LEU A 198 23.31 -15.19 0.96
CA LEU A 198 23.85 -16.41 0.38
C LEU A 198 25.38 -16.34 0.19
N ILE A 199 25.92 -15.20 -0.26
CA ILE A 199 27.38 -14.99 -0.32
C ILE A 199 27.99 -15.09 1.08
N ALA A 200 27.39 -14.41 2.07
CA ALA A 200 27.84 -14.47 3.45
C ALA A 200 27.78 -15.89 4.04
N ALA A 201 26.74 -16.67 3.69
CA ALA A 201 26.59 -18.05 4.13
C ALA A 201 27.68 -18.96 3.55
N VAL A 202 27.98 -18.84 2.25
CA VAL A 202 29.05 -19.62 1.62
C VAL A 202 30.42 -19.26 2.21
N ALA A 203 30.65 -18.00 2.57
CA ALA A 203 31.88 -17.58 3.26
C ALA A 203 32.06 -18.24 4.65
N MET A 204 30.97 -18.68 5.29
CA MET A 204 31.00 -19.36 6.59
C MET A 204 31.31 -20.86 6.48
N LEU A 205 31.25 -21.45 5.28
CA LEU A 205 31.55 -22.85 5.07
C LEU A 205 33.06 -23.11 5.21
N ASP A 206 33.41 -24.26 5.80
CA ASP A 206 34.79 -24.71 5.83
C ASP A 206 35.35 -24.94 4.40
N GLU A 207 36.67 -24.95 4.27
CA GLU A 207 37.35 -25.06 2.97
C GLU A 207 36.99 -26.36 2.23
N THR A 208 36.86 -27.47 2.95
CA THR A 208 36.52 -28.78 2.35
C THR A 208 35.12 -28.80 1.74
N LEU A 209 34.15 -28.16 2.39
CA LEU A 209 32.80 -28.02 1.87
C LEU A 209 32.72 -26.98 0.75
N ARG A 210 33.47 -25.88 0.84
CA ARG A 210 33.56 -24.87 -0.25
C ARG A 210 34.15 -25.46 -1.52
N ASP A 211 35.15 -26.34 -1.42
CA ASP A 211 35.75 -27.01 -2.57
C ASP A 211 34.76 -27.96 -3.24
N ARG A 212 33.91 -28.62 -2.46
CA ARG A 212 32.84 -29.51 -2.94
C ARG A 212 31.65 -28.77 -3.54
N LEU A 213 31.44 -27.50 -3.20
CA LEU A 213 30.30 -26.69 -3.66
C LEU A 213 30.63 -25.92 -4.94
N ARG A 214 29.69 -25.93 -5.89
CA ARG A 214 29.62 -24.92 -6.95
C ARG A 214 28.26 -24.25 -6.86
N LEU A 215 28.21 -22.92 -6.87
CA LEU A 215 26.97 -22.16 -6.74
C LEU A 215 26.78 -21.23 -7.93
N THR A 216 25.70 -21.38 -8.69
CA THR A 216 25.34 -20.43 -9.75
C THR A 216 24.22 -19.49 -9.29
N LEU A 217 24.48 -18.19 -9.35
CA LEU A 217 23.48 -17.13 -9.17
C LEU A 217 23.06 -16.60 -10.54
N ALA A 218 21.77 -16.74 -10.89
CA ALA A 218 21.27 -16.32 -12.19
C ALA A 218 19.97 -15.50 -12.09
N GLY A 219 19.92 -14.41 -12.85
CA GLY A 219 18.79 -13.48 -12.93
C GLY A 219 19.19 -12.09 -13.39
N ASP A 220 18.24 -11.16 -13.34
CA ASP A 220 18.43 -9.73 -13.57
C ASP A 220 18.70 -8.99 -12.25
N GLY A 221 18.77 -7.65 -12.26
CA GLY A 221 18.95 -6.85 -11.04
C GLY A 221 20.39 -6.43 -10.81
N GLU A 222 20.87 -6.57 -9.57
CA GLU A 222 22.19 -6.10 -9.09
C GLU A 222 23.32 -7.06 -9.51
N VAL A 223 23.37 -7.46 -10.77
CA VAL A 223 24.28 -8.50 -11.28
C VAL A 223 25.75 -8.15 -11.05
N ASN A 224 26.13 -6.90 -11.32
CA ASN A 224 27.52 -6.45 -11.20
C ASN A 224 27.92 -6.25 -9.74
N GLU A 225 27.01 -5.75 -8.92
CA GLU A 225 27.20 -5.53 -7.49
C GLU A 225 27.32 -6.85 -6.74
N VAL A 226 26.48 -7.84 -7.07
CA VAL A 226 26.57 -9.20 -6.53
C VAL A 226 27.87 -9.87 -6.98
N ARG A 227 28.29 -9.70 -8.23
CA ARG A 227 29.60 -10.19 -8.71
C ARG A 227 30.75 -9.56 -7.94
N ALA A 228 30.73 -8.24 -7.73
CA ALA A 228 31.74 -7.55 -6.95
C ALA A 228 31.77 -8.02 -5.48
N ALA A 229 30.60 -8.29 -4.89
CA ALA A 229 30.51 -8.83 -3.52
C ALA A 229 31.08 -10.25 -3.41
N VAL A 230 30.87 -11.10 -4.42
CA VAL A 230 31.51 -12.44 -4.51
C VAL A 230 33.02 -12.31 -4.54
N SER A 231 33.56 -11.43 -5.39
CA SER A 231 35.01 -11.23 -5.49
C SER A 231 35.61 -10.63 -4.21
N ALA A 232 34.90 -9.69 -3.58
CA ALA A 232 35.32 -9.10 -2.31
C ALA A 232 35.35 -10.14 -1.16
N ALA A 233 34.50 -11.15 -1.21
CA ALA A 233 34.50 -12.28 -0.27
C ALA A 233 35.55 -13.37 -0.62
N GLY A 234 36.25 -13.26 -1.75
CA GLY A 234 37.22 -14.26 -2.22
C GLY A 234 36.58 -15.58 -2.66
N LEU A 235 35.34 -15.54 -3.16
CA LEU A 235 34.53 -16.71 -3.47
C LEU A 235 34.38 -17.00 -4.97
N ASP A 236 35.20 -16.40 -5.84
CA ASP A 236 35.08 -16.52 -7.31
C ASP A 236 35.22 -17.97 -7.83
N GLN A 237 35.90 -18.85 -7.08
CA GLN A 237 36.04 -20.27 -7.44
C GLN A 237 34.83 -21.12 -7.04
N THR A 238 33.99 -20.61 -6.12
CA THR A 238 32.83 -21.32 -5.58
C THR A 238 31.52 -20.76 -6.15
N ILE A 239 31.41 -19.44 -6.34
CA ILE A 239 30.18 -18.76 -6.77
C ILE A 239 30.35 -18.14 -8.15
N PHE A 240 29.53 -18.59 -9.11
CA PHE A 240 29.45 -18.02 -10.44
C PHE A 240 28.19 -17.15 -10.60
N VAL A 241 28.35 -15.89 -11.00
CA VAL A 241 27.24 -14.96 -11.26
C VAL A 241 26.96 -14.87 -12.76
N ALA A 242 26.02 -15.70 -13.23
CA ALA A 242 25.71 -15.86 -14.65
C ALA A 242 24.94 -14.68 -15.27
N GLY A 243 24.19 -13.94 -14.45
CA GLY A 243 23.22 -12.95 -14.96
C GLY A 243 21.98 -13.64 -15.53
N TRP A 244 21.32 -13.01 -16.52
CA TRP A 244 20.07 -13.53 -17.08
C TRP A 244 20.32 -14.76 -17.97
N LEU A 245 19.61 -15.85 -17.70
CA LEU A 245 19.58 -17.06 -18.53
C LEU A 245 18.26 -17.13 -19.31
N ASP A 246 18.32 -17.57 -20.55
CA ASP A 246 17.13 -17.92 -21.31
C ASP A 246 16.52 -19.25 -20.81
N PRO A 247 15.29 -19.60 -21.22
CA PRO A 247 14.61 -20.80 -20.72
C PRO A 247 15.39 -22.11 -20.93
N ALA A 248 16.13 -22.24 -22.04
CA ALA A 248 16.87 -23.47 -22.35
C ALA A 248 18.12 -23.58 -21.46
N ALA A 249 18.88 -22.49 -21.34
CA ALA A 249 20.05 -22.44 -20.45
C ALA A 249 19.66 -22.60 -18.96
N ARG A 250 18.49 -22.07 -18.57
CA ARG A 250 17.91 -22.30 -17.23
C ARG A 250 17.59 -23.78 -17.02
N ASP A 251 16.92 -24.43 -17.99
CA ASP A 251 16.55 -25.85 -17.89
C ASP A 251 17.77 -26.77 -17.85
N GLU A 252 18.80 -26.46 -18.63
CA GLU A 252 20.08 -27.16 -18.57
C GLU A 252 20.73 -27.01 -17.18
N LEU A 253 20.76 -25.79 -16.65
CA LEU A 253 21.31 -25.52 -15.32
C LEU A 253 20.53 -26.27 -14.22
N LEU A 254 19.19 -26.26 -14.28
CA LEU A 254 18.34 -27.00 -13.37
C LEU A 254 18.53 -28.52 -13.52
N GLY A 255 18.73 -29.03 -14.73
CA GLY A 255 19.00 -30.45 -14.97
C GLY A 255 20.32 -30.97 -14.42
N GLN A 256 21.29 -30.08 -14.17
CA GLN A 256 22.60 -30.42 -13.63
C GLN A 256 22.69 -30.21 -12.12
N ALA A 257 22.01 -29.18 -11.61
CA ALA A 257 22.04 -28.79 -10.21
C ALA A 257 21.30 -29.75 -9.28
N LYS A 258 21.71 -29.77 -8.01
CA LYS A 258 21.23 -30.69 -6.97
C LYS A 258 20.50 -29.97 -5.84
N ILE A 259 20.91 -28.74 -5.55
CA ILE A 259 20.37 -27.90 -4.48
C ILE A 259 19.83 -26.60 -5.08
N PHE A 260 18.67 -26.17 -4.63
CA PHE A 260 18.13 -24.85 -4.96
C PHE A 260 18.09 -23.98 -3.71
N VAL A 261 18.64 -22.76 -3.76
CA VAL A 261 18.71 -21.87 -2.61
C VAL A 261 18.01 -20.56 -2.91
N LEU A 262 17.01 -20.18 -2.12
CA LEU A 262 16.27 -18.93 -2.28
C LEU A 262 15.86 -18.36 -0.90
N PRO A 263 16.76 -17.67 -0.20
CA PRO A 263 16.52 -17.12 1.14
C PRO A 263 15.86 -15.73 1.05
N SER A 264 14.74 -15.64 0.34
CA SER A 264 14.04 -14.37 0.07
C SER A 264 13.42 -13.77 1.34
N TYR A 265 13.38 -12.43 1.39
CA TYR A 265 12.65 -11.65 2.40
C TYR A 265 11.16 -11.51 2.06
N ASP A 266 10.82 -11.42 0.78
CA ASP A 266 9.43 -11.28 0.33
C ASP A 266 9.21 -12.00 -1.01
N GLU A 267 8.11 -12.76 -1.10
CA GLU A 267 7.66 -13.46 -2.31
C GLU A 267 6.14 -13.53 -2.39
N GLY A 268 5.62 -13.76 -3.61
CA GLY A 268 4.26 -14.26 -3.81
C GLY A 268 4.27 -15.79 -3.69
N LEU A 269 4.49 -16.47 -4.82
CA LEU A 269 4.90 -17.89 -4.88
C LEU A 269 5.97 -17.98 -5.98
N PRO A 270 7.25 -18.21 -5.67
CA PRO A 270 8.31 -18.09 -6.66
C PRO A 270 8.27 -19.21 -7.70
N MET A 271 8.15 -18.86 -8.98
CA MET A 271 8.23 -19.82 -10.10
C MET A 271 9.54 -20.62 -10.07
N ALA A 272 10.66 -19.97 -9.77
CA ALA A 272 11.98 -20.59 -9.70
C ALA A 272 12.05 -21.75 -8.68
N LEU A 273 11.33 -21.61 -7.55
CA LEU A 273 11.24 -22.68 -6.56
C LEU A 273 10.46 -23.86 -7.14
N LEU A 274 9.30 -23.62 -7.76
CA LEU A 274 8.50 -24.67 -8.39
C LEU A 274 9.26 -25.37 -9.52
N GLU A 275 9.99 -24.61 -10.34
CA GLU A 275 10.89 -25.12 -11.39
C GLU A 275 11.95 -26.05 -10.77
N ALA A 276 12.67 -25.61 -9.74
CA ALA A 276 13.66 -26.44 -9.07
C ALA A 276 13.05 -27.71 -8.43
N MET A 277 11.89 -27.58 -7.79
CA MET A 277 11.17 -28.74 -7.25
C MET A 277 10.79 -29.72 -8.36
N ALA A 278 10.31 -29.24 -9.51
CA ALA A 278 9.92 -30.10 -10.64
C ALA A 278 11.09 -30.95 -11.19
N TYR A 279 12.31 -30.39 -11.20
CA TYR A 279 13.53 -31.12 -11.53
C TYR A 279 14.01 -32.05 -10.41
N GLY A 280 13.48 -31.91 -9.19
CA GLY A 280 13.84 -32.72 -8.03
C GLY A 280 15.08 -32.25 -7.30
N LEU A 281 15.36 -30.95 -7.31
CA LEU A 281 16.42 -30.34 -6.49
C LEU A 281 15.96 -30.27 -5.03
N ALA A 282 16.90 -30.40 -4.09
CA ALA A 282 16.65 -30.17 -2.67
C ALA A 282 16.55 -28.65 -2.40
N PRO A 283 15.39 -28.11 -1.98
CA PRO A 283 15.24 -26.69 -1.74
C PRO A 283 15.77 -26.26 -0.36
N VAL A 284 16.43 -25.12 -0.30
CA VAL A 284 16.75 -24.35 0.92
C VAL A 284 16.12 -22.97 0.76
N THR A 285 15.08 -22.68 1.53
CA THR A 285 14.29 -21.45 1.32
C THR A 285 13.64 -20.95 2.61
N THR A 286 12.90 -19.84 2.55
CA THR A 286 12.18 -19.24 3.67
C THR A 286 10.68 -19.53 3.54
N LEU A 287 9.89 -19.31 4.60
CA LEU A 287 8.42 -19.44 4.56
C LEU A 287 7.69 -18.11 4.28
N VAL A 288 8.40 -17.12 3.74
CA VAL A 288 7.77 -15.87 3.28
C VAL A 288 6.91 -16.15 2.05
N GLY A 289 5.96 -15.28 1.74
CA GLY A 289 5.06 -15.62 0.64
C GLY A 289 4.22 -16.86 0.92
N SER A 290 3.63 -17.36 -0.13
CA SER A 290 2.97 -18.66 -0.15
C SER A 290 3.97 -19.81 -0.32
N ILE A 291 5.26 -19.61 0.02
CA ILE A 291 6.26 -20.69 -0.07
C ILE A 291 5.87 -21.88 0.82
N GLY A 292 5.29 -21.63 2.01
CA GLY A 292 4.81 -22.68 2.90
C GLY A 292 3.67 -23.55 2.34
N GLU A 293 3.05 -23.14 1.23
CA GLU A 293 2.08 -23.98 0.51
C GLU A 293 2.80 -25.00 -0.40
N ALA A 294 4.06 -24.77 -0.77
CA ALA A 294 4.89 -25.68 -1.56
C ALA A 294 5.94 -26.42 -0.72
N ILE A 295 6.45 -25.80 0.35
CA ILE A 295 7.55 -26.32 1.17
C ILE A 295 7.09 -26.59 2.60
N THR A 296 7.45 -27.77 3.11
CA THR A 296 7.34 -28.17 4.52
C THR A 296 8.73 -28.53 5.02
N ASP A 297 9.14 -27.94 6.14
CA ASP A 297 10.50 -28.08 6.67
C ASP A 297 10.85 -29.53 6.95
N ARG A 298 12.07 -29.91 6.55
CA ARG A 298 12.62 -31.28 6.62
C ARG A 298 11.81 -32.38 5.91
N GLU A 299 10.73 -32.02 5.20
CA GLU A 299 9.94 -32.96 4.39
C GLU A 299 10.16 -32.73 2.90
N THR A 300 9.98 -31.50 2.42
CA THR A 300 10.12 -31.15 0.99
C THR A 300 11.20 -30.09 0.74
N GLY A 301 11.88 -29.64 1.79
CA GLY A 301 13.03 -28.74 1.73
C GLY A 301 13.52 -28.39 3.14
N LEU A 302 14.61 -27.63 3.24
CA LEU A 302 15.09 -27.05 4.49
C LEU A 302 14.65 -25.58 4.58
N VAL A 303 14.05 -25.23 5.71
CA VAL A 303 13.57 -23.88 5.97
C VAL A 303 14.58 -23.07 6.80
N VAL A 304 14.89 -21.88 6.32
CA VAL A 304 15.72 -20.88 7.01
C VAL A 304 14.95 -19.59 7.24
N GLN A 305 15.44 -18.75 8.16
CA GLN A 305 14.89 -17.41 8.37
C GLN A 305 15.55 -16.38 7.44
N PRO A 306 14.79 -15.38 6.92
CA PRO A 306 15.37 -14.29 6.15
C PRO A 306 16.45 -13.54 6.93
N GLY A 307 17.55 -13.16 6.27
CA GLY A 307 18.65 -12.43 6.90
C GLY A 307 19.45 -13.22 7.92
N ARG A 308 19.45 -14.57 7.86
CA ARG A 308 20.26 -15.44 8.71
C ARG A 308 21.26 -16.28 7.90
N PRO A 309 22.40 -15.70 7.46
CA PRO A 309 23.44 -16.43 6.73
C PRO A 309 23.93 -17.72 7.41
N ALA A 310 24.01 -17.73 8.75
CA ALA A 310 24.42 -18.92 9.49
C ALA A 310 23.48 -20.12 9.27
N GLN A 311 22.16 -19.91 9.26
CA GLN A 311 21.19 -20.99 8.99
C GLN A 311 21.27 -21.50 7.55
N ILE A 312 21.55 -20.60 6.60
CA ILE A 312 21.79 -20.99 5.20
C ILE A 312 23.06 -21.87 5.12
N ALA A 313 24.13 -21.50 5.82
CA ALA A 313 25.37 -22.26 5.85
C ALA A 313 25.21 -23.64 6.50
N GLU A 314 24.45 -23.72 7.60
CA GLU A 314 24.09 -24.98 8.26
C GLU A 314 23.29 -25.89 7.32
N ALA A 315 22.24 -25.37 6.68
CA ALA A 315 21.44 -26.12 5.71
C ALA A 315 22.27 -26.62 4.51
N LEU A 316 23.16 -25.76 3.98
CA LEU A 316 24.10 -26.17 2.93
C LEU A 316 25.05 -27.26 3.42
N THR A 317 25.54 -27.18 4.65
CA THR A 317 26.41 -28.19 5.23
C THR A 317 25.70 -29.54 5.38
N GLU A 318 24.45 -29.57 5.85
CA GLU A 318 23.64 -30.79 5.91
C GLU A 318 23.52 -31.43 4.52
N LEU A 319 23.10 -30.66 3.51
CA LEU A 319 22.88 -31.17 2.16
C LEU A 319 24.17 -31.52 1.41
N LEU A 320 25.29 -30.91 1.74
CA LEU A 320 26.60 -31.23 1.17
C LEU A 320 27.17 -32.50 1.79
N LYS A 321 26.86 -32.82 3.06
CA LYS A 321 27.40 -34.01 3.75
C LYS A 321 26.54 -35.25 3.58
N ASP A 322 25.22 -35.09 3.49
CA ASP A 322 24.27 -36.20 3.44
C ASP A 322 23.55 -36.28 2.09
N ASP A 323 24.07 -37.16 1.22
CA ASP A 323 23.50 -37.43 -0.09
C ASP A 323 22.11 -38.11 0.01
N THR A 324 21.84 -38.85 1.07
CA THR A 324 20.54 -39.53 1.29
C THR A 324 19.48 -38.51 1.65
N LEU A 325 19.79 -37.58 2.57
CA LEU A 325 18.91 -36.45 2.90
C LEU A 325 18.63 -35.60 1.67
N ARG A 326 19.67 -35.23 0.91
CA ARG A 326 19.51 -34.42 -0.31
C ARG A 326 18.63 -35.12 -1.35
N ALA A 327 18.84 -36.42 -1.58
CA ALA A 327 18.03 -37.21 -2.49
C ALA A 327 16.57 -37.33 -2.01
N GLY A 328 16.36 -37.57 -0.72
CA GLY A 328 15.03 -37.67 -0.11
C GLY A 328 14.23 -36.37 -0.25
N LEU A 329 14.83 -35.23 0.11
CA LEU A 329 14.19 -33.92 -0.02
C LEU A 329 13.90 -33.58 -1.49
N GLY A 330 14.83 -33.85 -2.41
CA GLY A 330 14.63 -33.62 -3.84
C GLY A 330 13.48 -34.45 -4.42
N ALA A 331 13.38 -35.73 -4.05
CA ALA A 331 12.28 -36.61 -4.48
C ALA A 331 10.93 -36.14 -3.92
N ALA A 332 10.88 -35.78 -2.63
CA ALA A 332 9.67 -35.26 -1.99
C ALA A 332 9.24 -33.91 -2.59
N ALA A 333 10.19 -33.01 -2.83
CA ALA A 333 9.97 -31.74 -3.51
C ALA A 333 9.35 -31.95 -4.91
N ARG A 334 9.88 -32.90 -5.69
CA ARG A 334 9.33 -33.23 -7.01
C ARG A 334 7.92 -33.78 -6.95
N SER A 335 7.65 -34.69 -6.03
CA SER A 335 6.30 -35.21 -5.81
C SER A 335 5.34 -34.06 -5.51
N ARG A 336 5.75 -33.12 -4.64
CA ARG A 336 4.97 -31.94 -4.29
C ARG A 336 4.79 -30.96 -5.46
N ALA A 337 5.79 -30.81 -6.34
CA ALA A 337 5.69 -29.99 -7.55
C ALA A 337 4.53 -30.42 -8.47
N GLY A 338 4.16 -31.71 -8.46
CA GLY A 338 3.03 -32.23 -9.22
C GLY A 338 1.68 -31.54 -8.89
N ASP A 339 1.51 -31.04 -7.66
CA ASP A 339 0.33 -30.26 -7.27
C ASP A 339 0.24 -28.91 -8.00
N PHE A 340 1.37 -28.41 -8.51
CA PHE A 340 1.50 -27.17 -9.26
C PHE A 340 1.63 -27.41 -10.78
N GLY A 341 1.35 -28.62 -11.25
CA GLY A 341 1.43 -28.99 -12.66
C GLY A 341 0.44 -28.22 -13.56
N LEU A 342 0.83 -28.03 -14.82
CA LEU A 342 0.05 -27.27 -15.82
C LEU A 342 -1.38 -27.78 -16.02
N ASP A 343 -1.62 -29.09 -16.00
CA ASP A 343 -2.96 -29.65 -16.24
C ASP A 343 -3.97 -29.25 -15.17
N ARG A 344 -3.53 -29.17 -13.91
CA ARG A 344 -4.40 -28.70 -12.81
C ARG A 344 -4.62 -27.19 -12.94
N TRP A 345 -3.57 -26.46 -13.29
CA TRP A 345 -3.63 -25.02 -13.46
C TRP A 345 -4.58 -24.59 -14.58
N TYR A 346 -4.48 -25.22 -15.76
CA TYR A 346 -5.39 -24.95 -16.89
C TYR A 346 -6.84 -25.28 -16.55
N ARG A 347 -7.10 -26.43 -15.91
CA ARG A 347 -8.46 -26.77 -15.45
C ARG A 347 -9.01 -25.70 -14.51
N ARG A 348 -8.23 -25.29 -13.50
CA ARG A 348 -8.67 -24.27 -12.54
C ARG A 348 -8.90 -22.91 -13.21
N LEU A 349 -8.04 -22.52 -14.15
CA LEU A 349 -8.19 -21.27 -14.90
C LEU A 349 -9.44 -21.27 -15.78
N THR A 350 -9.71 -22.39 -16.48
CA THR A 350 -10.95 -22.63 -17.22
C THR A 350 -12.18 -22.48 -16.32
N ASP A 351 -12.19 -23.17 -15.18
CA ASP A 351 -13.32 -23.12 -14.23
C ASP A 351 -13.57 -21.68 -13.78
N ILE A 352 -12.52 -20.94 -13.41
CA ILE A 352 -12.62 -19.53 -13.01
C ILE A 352 -13.22 -18.66 -14.12
N TRP A 353 -12.76 -18.81 -15.36
CA TRP A 353 -13.30 -18.03 -16.47
C TRP A 353 -14.78 -18.34 -16.71
N THR A 354 -15.15 -19.62 -16.72
CA THR A 354 -16.52 -20.07 -16.93
C THR A 354 -17.46 -19.65 -15.78
N GLU A 355 -17.07 -19.88 -14.53
CA GLU A 355 -17.80 -19.46 -13.32
C GLU A 355 -18.06 -17.94 -13.34
N THR A 356 -17.03 -17.14 -13.59
CA THR A 356 -17.11 -15.67 -13.57
C THR A 356 -18.05 -15.16 -14.67
N THR A 357 -18.06 -15.80 -15.85
CA THR A 357 -19.02 -15.44 -16.91
C THR A 357 -20.46 -15.81 -16.56
N HIS A 358 -20.72 -17.00 -16.00
CA HIS A 358 -22.07 -17.45 -15.67
C HIS A 358 -22.71 -16.67 -14.51
N GLU A 359 -21.94 -16.35 -13.46
CA GLU A 359 -22.40 -15.52 -12.34
C GLU A 359 -22.89 -14.14 -12.81
N SER A 360 -22.26 -13.62 -13.87
CA SER A 360 -22.60 -12.32 -14.44
C SER A 360 -23.88 -12.33 -15.29
N GLU A 361 -24.26 -13.50 -15.83
CA GLU A 361 -25.51 -13.69 -16.58
C GLU A 361 -26.73 -13.91 -15.66
N GLY A 362 -26.53 -14.49 -14.47
CA GLY A 362 -27.60 -14.79 -13.49
C GLY A 362 -27.85 -13.72 -12.41
N GLY A 363 -26.97 -12.72 -12.27
CA GLY A 363 -27.05 -11.69 -11.23
C GLY A 363 -27.98 -10.52 -11.56
N SER A 364 -29.01 -10.32 -10.74
CA SER A 364 -29.88 -9.14 -10.71
C SER A 364 -29.11 -7.83 -10.88
N ALA A 365 -29.65 -6.94 -11.72
CA ALA A 365 -29.09 -5.66 -12.07
C ALA A 365 -28.65 -4.84 -10.84
N VAL A 366 -27.33 -4.75 -10.61
CA VAL A 366 -26.75 -3.62 -9.87
C VAL A 366 -27.34 -2.35 -10.48
N THR A 367 -28.16 -1.64 -9.72
CA THR A 367 -29.01 -0.55 -10.19
C THR A 367 -28.23 0.45 -11.04
N THR A 368 -28.80 0.81 -12.20
CA THR A 368 -28.27 1.75 -13.21
C THR A 368 -27.74 3.07 -12.60
N LYS A 369 -28.21 3.46 -11.41
CA LYS A 369 -27.79 4.63 -10.64
C LYS A 369 -26.34 4.52 -10.10
N ASP A 370 -25.92 3.36 -9.62
CA ASP A 370 -24.53 3.12 -9.18
C ASP A 370 -23.57 2.99 -10.37
N ARG A 371 -24.08 2.57 -11.53
CA ARG A 371 -23.31 2.47 -12.79
C ARG A 371 -23.03 3.85 -13.40
N LEU A 372 -23.99 4.79 -13.33
CA LEU A 372 -23.88 6.15 -13.86
C LEU A 372 -22.98 7.07 -13.03
N LEU A 373 -23.10 7.04 -11.69
CA LEU A 373 -22.24 7.84 -10.79
C LEU A 373 -20.75 7.46 -10.91
N HIS A 374 -20.45 6.22 -11.33
CA HIS A 374 -19.09 5.70 -11.42
C HIS A 374 -18.48 5.87 -12.83
N SER A 375 -19.30 5.91 -13.88
CA SER A 375 -18.83 6.20 -15.25
C SER A 375 -18.39 7.66 -15.41
N GLU A 376 -19.04 8.60 -14.73
CA GLU A 376 -18.62 10.01 -14.70
C GLU A 376 -17.26 10.19 -13.98
N ALA A 377 -17.02 9.43 -12.91
CA ALA A 377 -15.74 9.44 -12.20
C ALA A 377 -14.59 8.77 -12.99
N ALA A 378 -14.89 7.73 -13.78
CA ALA A 378 -13.93 7.07 -14.66
C ALA A 378 -13.60 7.92 -15.90
N ASN A 379 -14.59 8.57 -16.50
CA ASN A 379 -14.38 9.57 -17.56
C ASN A 379 -13.57 10.78 -17.05
N TRP A 380 -13.77 11.16 -15.79
CA TRP A 380 -13.00 12.21 -15.13
C TRP A 380 -11.54 11.79 -14.88
N ALA A 381 -11.28 10.58 -14.38
CA ALA A 381 -9.91 10.07 -14.17
C ALA A 381 -9.13 9.89 -15.49
N ALA A 382 -9.80 9.44 -16.56
CA ALA A 382 -9.21 9.36 -17.90
C ALA A 382 -8.88 10.75 -18.48
N LYS A 383 -9.74 11.75 -18.29
CA LYS A 383 -9.44 13.15 -18.65
C LYS A 383 -8.29 13.74 -17.83
N TYR A 384 -8.17 13.35 -16.57
CA TYR A 384 -7.14 13.85 -15.63
C TYR A 384 -5.72 13.36 -15.97
N VAL A 385 -5.58 12.13 -16.49
CA VAL A 385 -4.28 11.55 -16.87
C VAL A 385 -3.74 12.16 -18.17
N THR A 386 -4.61 12.57 -19.09
CA THR A 386 -4.21 13.32 -20.29
C THR A 386 -3.60 14.68 -19.92
N VAL A 387 -4.10 15.33 -18.88
CA VAL A 387 -3.56 16.61 -18.37
C VAL A 387 -2.19 16.44 -17.70
N ARG A 388 -1.92 15.27 -17.09
CA ARG A 388 -0.65 15.04 -16.37
C ARG A 388 0.55 14.75 -17.29
N ASN A 389 0.33 14.28 -18.52
CA ASN A 389 1.39 14.18 -19.53
C ASN A 389 1.66 15.52 -20.25
N VAL A 390 0.72 16.48 -20.22
CA VAL A 390 0.89 17.84 -20.77
C VAL A 390 1.57 18.78 -19.76
N GLY A 391 1.62 18.43 -18.48
CA GLY A 391 2.31 19.19 -17.42
C GLY A 391 3.84 19.24 -17.53
N ARG A 392 4.45 18.52 -18.49
CA ARG A 392 5.85 18.73 -18.89
C ARG A 392 6.02 19.85 -19.92
N VAL A 393 4.92 20.37 -20.49
CA VAL A 393 4.91 21.34 -21.60
C VAL A 393 4.22 22.66 -21.23
N PHE A 394 3.26 22.69 -20.30
CA PHE A 394 2.59 23.94 -19.89
C PHE A 394 2.54 24.12 -18.36
N GLY A 395 2.96 25.31 -17.90
CA GLY A 395 3.41 25.62 -16.54
C GLY A 395 2.36 25.78 -15.43
N ARG A 396 2.88 26.27 -14.30
CA ARG A 396 2.39 26.60 -12.93
C ARG A 396 0.88 26.53 -12.56
N THR A 397 -0.08 26.57 -13.48
CA THR A 397 -1.51 26.73 -13.19
C THR A 397 -2.26 25.39 -12.99
N ALA A 398 -1.77 24.29 -13.56
CA ALA A 398 -2.48 22.99 -13.52
C ALA A 398 -2.35 22.25 -12.17
N MET A 399 -1.29 22.52 -11.39
CA MET A 399 -1.04 21.86 -10.11
C MET A 399 -1.92 22.44 -8.99
N THR A 400 -2.28 23.72 -9.07
CA THR A 400 -3.18 24.41 -8.15
C THR A 400 -4.60 23.81 -8.22
N THR A 401 -5.13 23.59 -9.42
CA THR A 401 -6.47 23.00 -9.65
C THR A 401 -6.61 21.57 -9.10
N ALA A 402 -5.52 20.80 -9.13
CA ALA A 402 -5.49 19.43 -8.64
C ALA A 402 -5.60 19.34 -7.11
N THR A 403 -4.87 20.21 -6.42
CA THR A 403 -4.94 20.35 -4.96
C THR A 403 -6.30 20.88 -4.54
N GLU A 404 -6.87 21.86 -5.25
CA GLU A 404 -8.23 22.34 -5.00
C GLU A 404 -9.31 21.25 -5.19
N MET A 405 -9.13 20.33 -6.13
CA MET A 405 -10.07 19.22 -6.36
C MET A 405 -9.93 18.09 -5.32
N LEU A 406 -8.72 17.82 -4.82
CA LEU A 406 -8.46 16.84 -3.75
C LEU A 406 -9.18 17.22 -2.45
N TRP A 407 -9.10 18.50 -2.09
CA TRP A 407 -9.77 19.00 -0.92
C TRP A 407 -11.29 19.08 -1.07
N ARG A 408 -11.82 19.40 -2.28
CA ARG A 408 -13.27 19.39 -2.58
C ARG A 408 -13.94 18.04 -2.34
N ARG A 409 -13.20 16.92 -2.43
CA ARG A 409 -13.76 15.56 -2.48
C ARG A 409 -13.60 14.76 -1.18
N ARG A 410 -12.86 15.29 -0.19
CA ARG A 410 -12.75 14.72 1.17
C ARG A 410 -13.93 15.12 2.07
N LEU A 411 -14.86 15.95 1.57
CA LEU A 411 -15.88 16.71 2.31
C LEU A 411 -17.23 16.03 2.46
N THR A 412 -17.30 14.69 2.39
CA THR A 412 -18.57 14.00 2.61
C THR A 412 -18.34 12.77 3.48
N GLN A 413 -18.99 12.79 4.66
CA GLN A 413 -19.15 11.73 5.67
C GLN A 413 -18.22 11.79 6.90
N ASP A 414 -17.76 12.98 7.29
CA ASP A 414 -17.14 13.20 8.60
C ASP A 414 -18.02 14.17 9.41
N LEU A 415 -18.48 13.76 10.60
CA LEU A 415 -19.36 14.59 11.43
C LEU A 415 -18.63 15.84 11.93
N ALA A 416 -17.32 15.79 12.19
CA ALA A 416 -16.53 16.95 12.60
C ALA A 416 -16.52 18.05 11.51
N MET A 417 -16.41 17.64 10.25
CA MET A 417 -16.53 18.55 9.10
C MET A 417 -17.95 19.12 8.95
N SER A 418 -18.98 18.31 9.22
CA SER A 418 -20.37 18.79 9.25
C SER A 418 -20.58 19.83 10.35
N VAL A 419 -20.01 19.63 11.54
CA VAL A 419 -20.03 20.62 12.64
C VAL A 419 -19.35 21.91 12.19
N ALA A 420 -18.16 21.82 11.58
CA ALA A 420 -17.46 22.98 11.04
C ALA A 420 -18.29 23.75 9.98
N ASP A 421 -18.98 23.03 9.08
CA ASP A 421 -19.84 23.62 8.04
C ASP A 421 -21.06 24.37 8.59
N HIS A 422 -21.64 23.85 9.68
CA HIS A 422 -22.79 24.45 10.36
C HIS A 422 -22.39 25.65 11.22
N CYS A 423 -21.18 25.62 11.79
CA CYS A 423 -20.69 26.67 12.69
C CYS A 423 -19.98 27.82 11.98
N THR A 424 -19.63 27.65 10.70
CA THR A 424 -18.87 28.66 9.93
C THR A 424 -19.76 29.35 8.89
N PRO A 425 -20.29 30.55 9.16
CA PRO A 425 -21.03 31.31 8.16
C PRO A 425 -20.10 31.90 7.09
N SER A 426 -20.68 32.30 5.95
CA SER A 426 -19.93 33.07 4.94
C SER A 426 -19.61 34.47 5.49
N GLY A 427 -18.39 34.95 5.25
CA GLY A 427 -17.88 36.19 5.82
C GLY A 427 -17.22 36.03 7.20
N ALA A 428 -17.24 34.83 7.79
CA ALA A 428 -16.67 34.59 9.10
C ALA A 428 -15.13 34.75 9.14
N THR A 429 -14.63 35.05 10.33
CA THR A 429 -13.21 34.94 10.68
C THR A 429 -12.98 33.63 11.40
N VAL A 430 -12.10 32.79 10.86
CA VAL A 430 -11.84 31.44 11.39
C VAL A 430 -10.36 31.22 11.66
N VAL A 431 -10.07 30.36 12.62
CA VAL A 431 -8.71 30.00 13.02
C VAL A 431 -8.54 28.49 12.93
N ASP A 432 -7.46 28.03 12.29
CA ASP A 432 -7.10 26.62 12.13
C ASP A 432 -5.71 26.39 12.75
N ILE A 433 -5.66 25.74 13.90
CA ILE A 433 -4.46 25.56 14.72
C ILE A 433 -4.03 24.10 14.65
N GLY A 434 -2.80 23.85 14.19
CA GLY A 434 -2.34 22.51 13.85
C GLY A 434 -2.80 22.10 12.45
N ALA A 435 -2.69 23.02 11.50
CA ALA A 435 -3.29 22.87 10.17
C ALA A 435 -2.72 21.69 9.37
N SER A 436 -1.55 21.14 9.76
CA SER A 436 -0.92 19.98 9.17
C SER A 436 -0.82 20.15 7.65
N TRP A 437 -1.43 19.26 6.88
CA TRP A 437 -1.41 19.32 5.42
C TRP A 437 -2.41 20.35 4.83
N GLY A 438 -3.23 21.02 5.64
CA GLY A 438 -4.12 22.11 5.24
C GLY A 438 -5.54 21.72 4.84
N LEU A 439 -6.06 20.60 5.37
CA LEU A 439 -7.40 20.08 5.05
C LEU A 439 -8.51 20.99 5.51
N PHE A 440 -8.52 21.26 6.82
CA PHE A 440 -9.46 22.19 7.43
C PHE A 440 -9.23 23.60 6.87
N THR A 441 -7.97 24.04 6.77
CA THR A 441 -7.61 25.33 6.15
C THR A 441 -8.26 25.51 4.79
N TYR A 442 -8.15 24.54 3.87
CA TYR A 442 -8.76 24.67 2.55
C TYR A 442 -10.30 24.69 2.61
N HIS A 443 -10.88 23.78 3.39
CA HIS A 443 -12.34 23.64 3.50
C HIS A 443 -12.97 24.92 4.05
N LEU A 444 -12.48 25.36 5.20
CA LEU A 444 -12.92 26.57 5.88
C LEU A 444 -12.70 27.81 5.01
N ALA A 445 -11.57 27.93 4.28
CA ALA A 445 -11.31 29.05 3.37
C ALA A 445 -12.37 29.21 2.27
N ARG A 446 -13.04 28.14 1.87
CA ARG A 446 -14.16 28.21 0.91
C ARG A 446 -15.45 28.61 1.58
N ARG A 447 -15.67 28.09 2.79
CA ARG A 447 -16.90 28.31 3.56
C ARG A 447 -17.02 29.77 3.98
N VAL A 448 -15.93 30.36 4.46
CA VAL A 448 -15.86 31.79 4.80
C VAL A 448 -15.97 32.68 3.57
N GLY A 449 -15.60 32.19 2.38
CA GLY A 449 -15.68 32.95 1.14
C GLY A 449 -14.68 34.11 1.06
N LYS A 450 -14.85 35.00 0.09
CA LYS A 450 -13.88 36.09 -0.18
C LYS A 450 -13.95 37.27 0.81
N SER A 451 -15.06 37.41 1.53
CA SER A 451 -15.29 38.48 2.51
C SER A 451 -14.85 38.10 3.93
N GLY A 452 -14.59 36.82 4.19
CA GLY A 452 -14.11 36.34 5.49
C GLY A 452 -12.59 36.38 5.62
N GLN A 453 -12.09 35.86 6.73
CA GLN A 453 -10.66 35.72 7.01
C GLN A 453 -10.38 34.33 7.59
N LEU A 454 -9.23 33.75 7.28
CA LEU A 454 -8.76 32.49 7.86
C LEU A 454 -7.32 32.64 8.32
N TYR A 455 -7.05 32.33 9.59
CA TYR A 455 -5.72 32.28 10.17
C TYR A 455 -5.32 30.83 10.38
N SER A 456 -4.24 30.39 9.73
CA SER A 456 -3.77 29.00 9.75
C SER A 456 -2.39 28.93 10.42
N PHE A 457 -2.24 28.03 11.40
CA PHE A 457 -1.00 27.84 12.16
C PHE A 457 -0.49 26.41 11.97
N GLU A 458 0.74 26.28 11.47
CA GLU A 458 1.42 24.97 11.32
C GLU A 458 2.92 25.12 11.51
N PRO A 459 3.51 24.52 12.57
CA PRO A 459 4.93 24.68 12.85
C PRO A 459 5.86 23.86 11.93
N HIS A 460 5.41 22.72 11.38
CA HIS A 460 6.29 21.78 10.72
C HIS A 460 6.81 22.31 9.36
N PRO A 461 8.14 22.35 9.14
CA PRO A 461 8.72 22.92 7.91
C PRO A 461 8.31 22.18 6.64
N ASP A 462 8.11 20.87 6.68
CA ASP A 462 7.66 20.10 5.50
C ASP A 462 6.20 20.37 5.08
N ASN A 463 5.35 20.80 6.02
CA ASN A 463 3.95 21.12 5.75
C ASN A 463 3.80 22.57 5.20
N ALA A 464 4.69 23.47 5.63
CA ALA A 464 4.65 24.90 5.31
C ALA A 464 4.60 25.23 3.79
N PRO A 465 5.34 24.57 2.87
CA PRO A 465 5.30 24.90 1.44
C PRO A 465 3.91 24.77 0.82
N MET A 466 3.06 23.88 1.32
CA MET A 466 1.71 23.68 0.81
C MET A 466 0.74 24.74 1.34
N LEU A 467 0.81 25.04 2.64
CA LEU A 467 -0.01 26.08 3.27
C LEU A 467 0.33 27.49 2.76
N ARG A 468 1.61 27.78 2.51
CA ARG A 468 2.02 29.03 1.84
C ARG A 468 1.40 29.16 0.46
N LYS A 469 1.44 28.11 -0.36
CA LYS A 469 0.79 28.13 -1.69
C LYS A 469 -0.72 28.35 -1.59
N LEU A 470 -1.36 27.80 -0.56
CA LEU A 470 -2.78 28.00 -0.33
C LEU A 470 -3.09 29.47 0.03
N ALA A 471 -2.27 30.07 0.89
CA ALA A 471 -2.33 31.49 1.24
C ALA A 471 -2.08 32.40 0.03
N ASP A 472 -1.05 32.11 -0.77
CA ASP A 472 -0.73 32.86 -2.00
C ASP A 472 -1.90 32.81 -3.01
N ALA A 473 -2.61 31.69 -3.08
CA ALA A 473 -3.73 31.49 -3.97
C ALA A 473 -5.06 32.08 -3.45
N ARG A 474 -5.14 32.41 -2.16
CA ARG A 474 -6.37 32.85 -1.48
C ARG A 474 -6.06 34.00 -0.54
N SER A 475 -6.37 35.22 -0.97
CA SER A 475 -6.11 36.44 -0.20
C SER A 475 -6.77 36.47 1.19
N GLN A 476 -7.79 35.65 1.43
CA GLN A 476 -8.42 35.52 2.76
C GLN A 476 -7.65 34.62 3.74
N VAL A 477 -6.66 33.85 3.29
CA VAL A 477 -5.89 32.92 4.12
C VAL A 477 -4.57 33.56 4.55
N ARG A 478 -4.36 33.66 5.86
CA ARG A 478 -3.14 34.13 6.51
C ARG A 478 -2.45 32.94 7.16
N PHE A 479 -1.32 32.53 6.59
CA PHE A 479 -0.55 31.39 7.08
C PHE A 479 0.58 31.84 8.01
N HIS A 480 0.65 31.24 9.19
CA HIS A 480 1.66 31.43 10.21
C HIS A 480 2.41 30.11 10.40
N GLN A 481 3.69 30.07 10.01
CA GLN A 481 4.54 28.92 10.30
C GLN A 481 5.07 28.99 11.73
N ALA A 482 4.18 28.75 12.69
CA ALA A 482 4.47 28.75 14.11
C ALA A 482 3.51 27.82 14.83
N ALA A 483 3.97 27.27 15.95
CA ALA A 483 3.09 26.61 16.91
C ALA A 483 2.38 27.66 17.76
N VAL A 484 1.14 27.38 18.13
CA VAL A 484 0.41 28.22 19.08
C VAL A 484 0.68 27.71 20.50
N SER A 485 1.07 28.60 21.41
CA SER A 485 1.33 28.30 22.81
C SER A 485 0.86 29.45 23.71
N ASP A 486 1.02 29.25 25.02
CA ASP A 486 0.85 30.25 26.08
C ASP A 486 1.97 31.31 26.15
N GLU A 487 3.14 31.04 25.57
CA GLU A 487 4.27 31.98 25.51
C GLU A 487 4.89 32.07 24.09
N PRO A 488 5.29 33.28 23.63
CA PRO A 488 6.04 33.44 22.39
C PRO A 488 7.51 33.05 22.58
N GLY A 489 8.13 32.46 21.55
CA GLY A 489 9.51 32.00 21.64
C GLY A 489 9.83 30.90 20.63
N THR A 490 10.58 29.90 21.09
CA THR A 490 10.95 28.70 20.33
C THR A 490 10.68 27.47 21.18
N ALA A 491 10.07 26.45 20.61
CA ALA A 491 9.84 25.16 21.24
C ALA A 491 10.34 24.01 20.36
N GLN A 492 10.54 22.83 20.96
CA GLN A 492 10.95 21.63 20.24
C GLN A 492 9.74 20.83 19.80
N LEU A 493 9.51 20.74 18.49
CA LEU A 493 8.57 19.83 17.88
C LEU A 493 9.19 18.43 17.79
N LEU A 494 8.54 17.45 18.41
CA LEU A 494 8.92 16.05 18.43
C LEU A 494 8.22 15.34 17.27
N VAL A 495 9.00 14.87 16.29
CA VAL A 495 8.49 14.21 15.08
C VAL A 495 8.95 12.76 15.04
N PRO A 496 8.04 11.77 15.04
CA PRO A 496 8.43 10.37 14.97
C PRO A 496 9.04 10.02 13.60
N GLU A 497 10.13 9.26 13.61
CA GLU A 497 10.83 8.73 12.44
C GLU A 497 10.68 7.20 12.35
N ARG A 498 10.37 6.70 11.14
CA ARG A 498 10.30 5.26 10.86
C ARG A 498 11.14 4.94 9.63
N ARG A 499 12.17 4.10 9.79
CA ARG A 499 13.07 3.65 8.70
C ARG A 499 13.68 4.83 7.91
N ASN A 500 14.24 5.83 8.59
CA ASN A 500 14.81 7.06 8.02
C ASN A 500 13.81 7.94 7.24
N ARG A 501 12.52 7.95 7.60
CA ARG A 501 11.50 8.87 7.06
C ARG A 501 10.58 9.43 8.15
N GLN A 502 10.33 10.74 8.10
CA GLN A 502 9.50 11.48 9.05
C GLN A 502 8.00 11.16 8.89
N VAL A 503 7.30 10.99 10.01
CA VAL A 503 5.84 10.93 10.08
C VAL A 503 5.33 12.30 10.53
N THR A 504 5.17 13.21 9.57
CA THR A 504 4.93 14.64 9.83
C THR A 504 3.53 14.99 10.38
N ALA A 505 2.63 14.01 10.45
CA ALA A 505 1.24 14.18 10.88
C ALA A 505 1.03 13.95 12.40
N GLN A 506 2.10 13.70 13.17
CA GLN A 506 2.05 13.41 14.61
C GLN A 506 3.12 14.20 15.38
N GLY A 507 3.36 15.45 14.97
CA GLY A 507 4.31 16.33 15.65
C GLY A 507 3.71 16.87 16.94
N SER A 508 4.32 16.61 18.10
CA SER A 508 3.86 17.12 19.40
C SER A 508 4.91 18.00 20.07
N LEU A 509 4.47 18.98 20.86
CA LEU A 509 5.33 19.81 21.72
C LEU A 509 5.44 19.29 23.15
N SER A 510 4.58 18.32 23.52
CA SER A 510 4.28 18.06 24.92
C SER A 510 5.06 16.87 25.49
N HIS A 511 5.18 15.72 24.79
CA HIS A 511 5.85 14.52 25.30
C HIS A 511 6.65 13.74 24.23
N GLY A 512 7.79 13.19 24.63
CA GLY A 512 8.61 12.28 23.82
C GLY A 512 8.00 10.88 23.72
N PHE A 513 8.21 10.21 22.59
CA PHE A 513 7.86 8.79 22.34
C PHE A 513 8.72 7.81 23.16
N ASP A 514 9.12 8.20 24.38
CA ASP A 514 10.02 7.44 25.23
C ASP A 514 9.34 6.12 25.64
N GLY A 515 10.00 5.00 25.33
CA GLY A 515 9.50 3.65 25.63
C GLY A 515 8.73 2.95 24.51
N GLN A 516 8.44 3.61 23.37
CA GLN A 516 7.70 3.01 22.25
C GLN A 516 8.58 2.48 21.09
N GLY A 517 9.91 2.55 21.21
CA GLY A 517 10.84 2.03 20.20
C GLY A 517 10.83 2.80 18.86
N VAL A 518 10.39 4.07 18.87
CA VAL A 518 10.34 4.96 17.70
C VAL A 518 11.46 6.00 17.81
N GLU A 519 12.29 6.16 16.77
CA GLU A 519 13.27 7.26 16.74
C GLU A 519 12.55 8.60 16.62
N VAL A 520 12.93 9.61 17.40
CA VAL A 520 12.26 10.91 17.44
C VAL A 520 13.21 12.00 16.98
N ARG A 521 12.82 12.73 15.93
CA ARG A 521 13.54 13.92 15.49
C ARG A 521 12.98 15.17 16.18
N ARG A 522 13.87 15.97 16.74
CA ARG A 522 13.56 17.28 17.34
C ARG A 522 13.75 18.38 16.30
N ILE A 523 12.76 19.24 16.13
CA ILE A 523 12.82 20.40 15.23
C ILE A 523 12.47 21.63 16.05
N ASP A 524 13.37 22.62 16.07
CA ASP A 524 13.07 23.91 16.70
C ASP A 524 12.05 24.68 15.83
N VAL A 525 10.93 25.06 16.45
CA VAL A 525 9.84 25.77 15.78
C VAL A 525 9.47 27.02 16.60
N PRO A 526 9.12 28.14 15.94
CA PRO A 526 8.69 29.33 16.66
C PRO A 526 7.32 29.09 17.31
N THR A 527 7.12 29.64 18.50
CA THR A 527 5.84 29.67 19.20
C THR A 527 5.26 31.08 19.22
N VAL A 528 3.93 31.18 19.17
CA VAL A 528 3.18 32.44 19.25
C VAL A 528 1.95 32.28 20.14
N ARG A 529 1.52 33.36 20.78
CA ARG A 529 0.23 33.42 21.47
C ARG A 529 -0.87 33.84 20.51
N LEU A 530 -2.06 33.26 20.63
CA LEU A 530 -3.21 33.70 19.83
C LEU A 530 -3.57 35.15 20.13
N ASP A 531 -3.50 35.57 21.40
CA ASP A 531 -3.84 36.95 21.78
C ASP A 531 -2.91 37.99 21.13
N ASP A 532 -1.65 37.62 20.85
CA ASP A 532 -0.69 38.50 20.17
C ASP A 532 -0.95 38.59 18.66
N VAL A 533 -1.40 37.49 18.04
CA VAL A 533 -1.69 37.43 16.59
C VAL A 533 -3.10 37.93 16.26
N LEU A 534 -4.03 37.82 17.20
CA LEU A 534 -5.46 38.16 17.07
C LEU A 534 -5.88 39.22 18.11
N PRO A 535 -5.36 40.47 17.97
CA PRO A 535 -5.61 41.54 18.94
C PRO A 535 -7.09 41.94 19.01
N PRO A 536 -7.49 42.79 19.99
CA PRO A 536 -8.89 43.18 20.24
C PRO A 536 -9.71 43.68 19.05
N GLY A 537 -9.07 44.17 17.98
CA GLY A 537 -9.74 44.59 16.74
C GLY A 537 -10.21 43.45 15.83
N ILE A 538 -9.91 42.19 16.16
CA ILE A 538 -10.28 41.01 15.36
C ILE A 538 -11.30 40.18 16.13
N SER A 539 -12.48 40.02 15.55
CA SER A 539 -13.53 39.11 16.01
C SER A 539 -13.35 37.75 15.34
N VAL A 540 -13.45 36.66 16.10
CA VAL A 540 -13.30 35.27 15.61
C VAL A 540 -14.60 34.52 15.85
N ASP A 541 -15.08 33.80 14.83
CA ASP A 541 -16.36 33.10 14.86
C ASP A 541 -16.19 31.59 15.10
N PHE A 542 -15.09 30.99 14.62
CA PHE A 542 -14.82 29.55 14.71
C PHE A 542 -13.33 29.25 14.85
N VAL A 543 -12.98 28.26 15.68
CA VAL A 543 -11.61 27.79 15.90
C VAL A 543 -11.54 26.27 15.79
N LYS A 544 -10.67 25.73 14.94
CA LYS A 544 -10.22 24.32 15.00
C LYS A 544 -8.88 24.25 15.73
N ILE A 545 -8.78 23.31 16.66
CA ILE A 545 -7.57 23.00 17.42
C ILE A 545 -7.23 21.52 17.23
N ASP A 546 -5.99 21.25 16.84
CA ASP A 546 -5.45 19.92 16.56
C ASP A 546 -3.94 19.89 16.82
N VAL A 547 -3.54 19.85 18.09
CA VAL A 547 -2.14 20.13 18.50
C VAL A 547 -1.49 19.00 19.30
N GLU A 548 -2.13 17.83 19.29
CA GLU A 548 -1.58 16.57 19.79
C GLU A 548 -0.94 16.69 21.18
N GLY A 549 -1.73 17.13 22.17
CA GLY A 549 -1.34 17.20 23.58
C GLY A 549 -0.93 18.59 24.06
N HIS A 550 -1.00 19.62 23.21
CA HIS A 550 -0.64 21.01 23.54
C HIS A 550 -1.88 21.92 23.72
N GLU A 551 -3.06 21.33 23.90
CA GLU A 551 -4.35 22.03 23.86
C GLU A 551 -4.48 23.08 24.98
N MET A 552 -4.05 22.75 26.20
CA MET A 552 -4.14 23.67 27.34
C MET A 552 -3.33 24.95 27.13
N ALA A 553 -2.14 24.83 26.54
CA ALA A 553 -1.28 25.97 26.25
C ALA A 553 -1.89 26.84 25.14
N VAL A 554 -2.51 26.23 24.12
CA VAL A 554 -3.29 26.97 23.11
C VAL A 554 -4.43 27.75 23.74
N LEU A 555 -5.21 27.13 24.63
CA LEU A 555 -6.32 27.77 25.34
C LEU A 555 -5.85 28.93 26.24
N SER A 556 -4.73 28.75 26.95
CA SER A 556 -4.11 29.79 27.78
C SER A 556 -3.57 30.95 26.95
N GLY A 557 -2.90 30.67 25.82
CA GLY A 557 -2.33 31.68 24.92
C GLY A 557 -3.37 32.49 24.14
N GLY A 558 -4.62 32.04 24.10
CA GLY A 558 -5.76 32.75 23.49
C GLY A 558 -6.87 33.11 24.48
N ALA A 559 -6.59 33.10 25.78
CA ALA A 559 -7.63 33.21 26.79
C ALA A 559 -8.40 34.54 26.72
N GLU A 560 -7.77 35.64 26.29
CA GLU A 560 -8.48 36.90 26.04
C GLU A 560 -9.40 36.79 24.81
N MET A 561 -8.87 36.27 23.70
CA MET A 561 -9.61 36.04 22.45
C MET A 561 -10.83 35.13 22.67
N PHE A 562 -10.69 33.99 23.36
CA PHE A 562 -11.82 33.09 23.65
C PHE A 562 -12.90 33.75 24.53
N ARG A 563 -12.51 34.56 25.53
CA ARG A 563 -13.48 35.27 26.38
C ARG A 563 -14.22 36.38 25.63
N ARG A 564 -13.49 37.13 24.79
CA ARG A 564 -13.97 38.28 24.03
C ARG A 564 -14.85 37.84 22.85
N CYS A 565 -14.30 37.01 21.97
CA CYS A 565 -14.91 36.64 20.69
C CYS A 565 -15.93 35.50 20.85
N ARG A 566 -15.75 34.64 21.86
CA ARG A 566 -16.65 33.50 22.13
C ARG A 566 -16.89 32.60 20.89
N PRO A 567 -15.85 32.26 20.09
CA PRO A 567 -16.03 31.45 18.89
C PRO A 567 -16.53 30.05 19.24
N THR A 568 -17.20 29.38 18.32
CA THR A 568 -17.37 27.92 18.44
C THR A 568 -16.01 27.24 18.29
N ILE A 569 -15.72 26.26 19.14
CA ILE A 569 -14.45 25.53 19.14
C ILE A 569 -14.72 24.10 18.70
N LEU A 570 -14.00 23.64 17.69
CA LEU A 570 -13.85 22.22 17.39
C LEU A 570 -12.42 21.84 17.80
N ILE A 571 -12.25 20.89 18.71
CA ILE A 571 -10.95 20.56 19.28
C ILE A 571 -10.78 19.05 19.33
N GLU A 572 -9.61 18.59 18.89
CA GLU A 572 -9.20 17.19 19.03
C GLU A 572 -8.45 17.01 20.34
N ILE A 573 -8.84 16.04 21.16
CA ILE A 573 -8.24 15.80 22.48
C ILE A 573 -8.14 14.30 22.72
N GLU A 574 -6.93 13.80 22.93
CA GLU A 574 -6.69 12.39 23.26
C GLU A 574 -5.95 12.26 24.59
N GLN A 575 -6.48 11.46 25.52
CA GLN A 575 -5.86 11.24 26.83
C GLN A 575 -4.42 10.72 26.70
N ARG A 576 -4.13 9.89 25.70
CA ARG A 576 -2.79 9.35 25.45
C ARG A 576 -1.74 10.41 25.05
N HIS A 577 -2.17 11.58 24.58
CA HIS A 577 -1.27 12.69 24.21
C HIS A 577 -1.11 13.70 25.36
N LEU A 578 -1.93 13.60 26.41
CA LEU A 578 -1.91 14.49 27.55
C LEU A 578 -1.07 13.93 28.70
N ALA A 579 -0.22 14.78 29.26
CA ALA A 579 0.51 14.49 30.50
C ALA A 579 -0.37 14.50 31.76
N ARG A 580 -1.62 14.95 31.62
CA ARG A 580 -2.59 15.18 32.69
C ARG A 580 -3.93 14.58 32.31
N PRO A 581 -4.84 14.37 33.28
CA PRO A 581 -6.19 13.88 32.97
C PRO A 581 -6.92 14.81 32.00
N ILE A 582 -7.57 14.23 30.99
CA ILE A 582 -8.32 14.94 29.94
C ILE A 582 -9.38 15.90 30.51
N GLY A 583 -9.93 15.57 31.69
CA GLY A 583 -10.86 16.41 32.42
C GLY A 583 -10.30 17.78 32.83
N GLU A 584 -8.98 17.97 32.89
CA GLU A 584 -8.39 19.30 33.10
C GLU A 584 -8.56 20.22 31.89
N VAL A 585 -8.45 19.66 30.68
CA VAL A 585 -8.70 20.41 29.43
C VAL A 585 -10.18 20.81 29.36
N PHE A 586 -11.08 19.88 29.69
CA PHE A 586 -12.52 20.14 29.72
C PHE A 586 -12.86 21.27 30.70
N ARG A 587 -12.34 21.20 31.93
CA ARG A 587 -12.55 22.23 32.94
C ARG A 587 -12.04 23.60 32.50
N GLN A 588 -10.89 23.66 31.84
CA GLN A 588 -10.35 24.92 31.32
C GLN A 588 -11.26 25.54 30.25
N ILE A 589 -11.86 24.71 29.39
CA ILE A 589 -12.83 25.17 28.38
C ILE A 589 -14.13 25.64 29.07
N GLU A 590 -14.62 24.91 30.07
CA GLU A 590 -15.80 25.27 30.87
C GLU A 590 -15.59 26.58 31.66
N ASP A 591 -14.40 26.80 32.22
CA ASP A 591 -14.01 28.04 32.92
C ASP A 591 -14.00 29.26 31.99
N LEU A 592 -13.79 29.06 30.68
CA LEU A 592 -13.97 30.09 29.65
C LEU A 592 -15.46 30.37 29.34
N GLY A 593 -16.37 29.61 29.95
CA GLY A 593 -17.82 29.75 29.87
C GLY A 593 -18.46 28.97 28.73
N TYR A 594 -17.85 27.86 28.32
CA TYR A 594 -18.33 27.01 27.23
C TYR A 594 -19.06 25.76 27.74
N HIS A 595 -20.00 25.27 26.94
CA HIS A 595 -20.60 23.95 27.07
C HIS A 595 -19.93 22.99 26.09
N LEU A 596 -19.45 21.84 26.59
CA LEU A 596 -18.77 20.83 25.78
C LEU A 596 -19.70 19.69 25.35
N PHE A 597 -19.41 19.20 24.15
CA PHE A 597 -19.98 18.02 23.53
C PHE A 597 -18.85 17.19 22.95
N TYR A 598 -19.01 15.87 22.90
CA TYR A 598 -18.13 14.99 22.15
C TYR A 598 -18.81 14.53 20.86
N VAL A 599 -18.01 14.33 19.82
CA VAL A 599 -18.47 14.01 18.47
C VAL A 599 -18.30 12.51 18.25
N THR A 600 -19.40 11.82 17.92
CA THR A 600 -19.39 10.40 17.54
C THR A 600 -19.52 10.26 16.01
N GLU A 601 -19.48 9.03 15.49
CA GLU A 601 -19.69 8.78 14.05
C GLU A 601 -21.05 9.30 13.52
N SER A 602 -22.06 9.45 14.39
CA SER A 602 -23.44 9.74 13.98
C SER A 602 -24.15 10.83 14.77
N ALA A 603 -23.60 11.30 15.90
CA ALA A 603 -24.24 12.31 16.75
C ALA A 603 -23.24 13.15 17.58
N LEU A 604 -23.67 14.34 17.98
CA LEU A 604 -23.08 15.12 19.06
C LEU A 604 -23.71 14.69 20.39
N ARG A 605 -22.91 14.49 21.44
CA ARG A 605 -23.40 14.06 22.75
C ARG A 605 -22.87 14.95 23.87
N PRO A 606 -23.64 15.19 24.95
CA PRO A 606 -23.17 15.99 26.09
C PRO A 606 -21.89 15.42 26.70
N ILE A 607 -20.96 16.27 27.11
CA ILE A 607 -19.70 15.82 27.72
C ILE A 607 -19.89 14.96 28.98
N ALA A 608 -21.02 15.10 29.68
CA ALA A 608 -21.37 14.30 30.85
C ALA A 608 -21.50 12.79 30.56
N ASP A 609 -21.77 12.41 29.30
CA ASP A 609 -21.87 11.00 28.89
C ASP A 609 -20.52 10.42 28.43
N PHE A 610 -19.49 11.25 28.26
CA PHE A 610 -18.16 10.83 27.85
C PHE A 610 -17.43 10.11 29.00
N ASP A 611 -16.84 8.97 28.69
CA ASP A 611 -16.03 8.20 29.63
C ASP A 611 -14.69 7.88 28.97
N VAL A 612 -13.59 8.40 29.53
CA VAL A 612 -12.25 8.29 28.95
C VAL A 612 -11.77 6.84 28.85
N GLU A 613 -12.15 5.97 29.78
CA GLU A 613 -11.78 4.57 29.76
C GLU A 613 -12.54 3.83 28.66
N ARG A 614 -13.86 4.05 28.58
CA ARG A 614 -14.73 3.42 27.58
C ARG A 614 -14.47 3.93 26.16
N ASP A 615 -14.35 5.25 25.99
CA ASP A 615 -14.39 5.91 24.68
C ASP A 615 -12.99 6.16 24.08
N GLN A 616 -11.93 6.02 24.87
CA GLN A 616 -10.54 6.10 24.42
C GLN A 616 -9.68 4.91 24.91
N MET A 617 -9.38 4.83 26.20
CA MET A 617 -8.26 4.00 26.70
C MET A 617 -8.46 2.49 26.50
N SER A 618 -9.65 1.96 26.73
CA SER A 618 -9.96 0.52 26.54
C SER A 618 -9.82 0.04 25.09
N MET A 619 -9.79 0.97 24.13
CA MET A 619 -9.59 0.68 22.71
C MET A 619 -8.12 0.75 22.27
N VAL A 620 -7.24 1.26 23.14
CA VAL A 620 -5.80 1.42 22.89
C VAL A 620 -5.00 0.21 23.39
N ASP A 621 -5.48 -0.50 24.42
CA ASP A 621 -4.82 -1.67 25.04
C ASP A 621 -5.15 -3.03 24.39
N THR A 622 -5.55 -3.05 23.12
CA THR A 622 -5.85 -4.31 22.40
C THR A 622 -4.74 -4.68 21.43
N ASP A 623 -4.47 -5.98 21.24
CA ASP A 623 -3.49 -6.49 20.25
C ASP A 623 -3.81 -6.08 18.79
N ASP A 624 -5.02 -5.54 18.56
CA ASP A 624 -5.52 -5.01 17.28
C ASP A 624 -5.30 -3.49 17.13
N PHE A 625 -4.75 -2.79 18.13
CA PHE A 625 -4.53 -1.35 18.07
C PHE A 625 -3.43 -1.00 17.05
N HIS A 626 -3.84 -0.35 15.96
CA HIS A 626 -2.92 0.20 14.98
C HIS A 626 -2.76 1.70 15.22
N PRO A 627 -1.54 2.22 15.50
CA PRO A 627 -1.30 3.63 15.86
C PRO A 627 -1.63 4.67 14.77
N PHE A 628 -2.22 4.24 13.66
CA PHE A 628 -2.59 5.07 12.50
C PHE A 628 -4.00 4.76 11.95
N ALA A 629 -4.78 3.95 12.66
CA ALA A 629 -6.19 3.69 12.33
C ALA A 629 -7.01 3.71 13.62
N MET A 630 -7.86 4.73 13.77
CA MET A 630 -8.71 4.84 14.95
C MET A 630 -9.71 3.66 15.00
N PRO A 631 -9.82 2.97 16.15
CA PRO A 631 -10.84 1.95 16.35
C PRO A 631 -12.23 2.52 16.09
N ARG A 632 -13.15 1.67 15.64
CA ARG A 632 -14.54 2.09 15.41
C ARG A 632 -15.16 2.51 16.75
N GLY A 633 -15.75 3.71 16.79
CA GLY A 633 -16.32 4.27 18.02
C GLY A 633 -15.32 5.00 18.92
N TYR A 634 -14.04 5.10 18.54
CA TYR A 634 -13.06 5.92 19.26
C TYR A 634 -13.42 7.41 19.15
N VAL A 635 -13.48 8.10 20.28
CA VAL A 635 -13.87 9.51 20.35
C VAL A 635 -12.62 10.36 20.53
N HIS A 636 -12.31 11.23 19.56
CA HIS A 636 -11.21 12.20 19.65
C HIS A 636 -11.65 13.65 19.42
N ASP A 637 -12.78 13.86 18.72
CA ASP A 637 -13.30 15.20 18.42
C ASP A 637 -14.29 15.70 19.48
N PHE A 638 -14.10 16.94 19.91
CA PHE A 638 -14.97 17.65 20.85
C PHE A 638 -15.40 19.00 20.28
N CYS A 639 -16.64 19.39 20.57
CA CYS A 639 -17.21 20.67 20.17
C CYS A 639 -17.57 21.46 21.42
N ALA A 640 -17.07 22.70 21.53
CA ALA A 640 -17.40 23.61 22.61
C ALA A 640 -18.16 24.82 22.07
N VAL A 641 -19.33 25.10 22.65
CA VAL A 641 -20.19 26.21 22.27
C VAL A 641 -20.61 27.05 23.47
N ARG A 642 -20.72 28.36 23.26
CA ARG A 642 -21.15 29.31 24.29
C ARG A 642 -22.52 29.94 24.02
N SER A 643 -23.06 29.80 22.81
CA SER A 643 -24.38 30.32 22.45
C SER A 643 -25.49 29.37 22.95
N PRO A 644 -26.42 29.84 23.80
CA PRO A 644 -27.57 29.04 24.25
C PRO A 644 -28.44 28.53 23.09
N GLU A 645 -28.52 29.27 21.99
CA GLU A 645 -29.26 28.89 20.79
C GLU A 645 -28.58 27.75 20.03
N LEU A 646 -27.25 27.75 19.94
CA LEU A 646 -26.49 26.65 19.35
C LEU A 646 -26.51 25.41 20.25
N VAL A 647 -26.44 25.60 21.57
CA VAL A 647 -26.61 24.52 22.56
C VAL A 647 -27.98 23.85 22.40
N ALA A 648 -29.06 24.62 22.36
CA ALA A 648 -30.42 24.09 22.19
C ALA A 648 -30.59 23.40 20.82
N ARG A 649 -29.97 23.92 19.76
CA ARG A 649 -29.99 23.30 18.43
C ARG A 649 -29.22 21.99 18.37
N PHE A 650 -28.03 21.92 18.96
CA PHE A 650 -27.22 20.70 18.99
C PHE A 650 -27.80 19.61 19.88
N LEU A 651 -28.53 19.97 20.94
CA LEU A 651 -29.28 19.00 21.74
C LEU A 651 -30.53 18.44 21.02
N ALA A 652 -31.02 19.12 19.97
CA ALA A 652 -32.23 18.74 19.23
C ALA A 652 -31.97 18.04 17.87
N SER A 653 -30.71 18.01 17.41
CA SER A 653 -30.25 17.45 16.13
C SER A 653 -29.51 16.13 16.33
#